data_AF-A0A8D0Q6Z4-F1
#
_entry.id   AF-A0A8D0Q6Z4-F1
#
_cell.length_a   1.000
_cell.length_b   1.000
_cell.length_c   1.000
_cell.angle_alpha   90.00
_cell.angle_beta   90.00
_cell.angle_gamma   90.00
#
_symmetry.space_group_name_H-M   'P 1'
#
loop_
_entity.id
_entity.type
_entity.pdbx_description
1 polymer ?
#
loop_
_entity_poly.entity_id
_entity_poly.type
_entity_poly.pdbx_seq_one_letter_code
_entity_poly.pdbx_strand_id
1 'polypeptide(L)'
;MELLACFSPVLWDLLQREKSVWALQILVQAYLHMPPENLQQVVLSAEREAAQGFLTLMHFLGQLQVPPSEEQALGRLTALLLQRYPRLTSQLFIDLSPLIPFLAVSDLMRFPPSLLANDSVQQGCTELGHNSSEQGLGVRPVILPSLAAIRDYSPGMRPEQKEALAKRLLAPELFGEVPAWPQELLWAVLPLLPHLPLENFLQLSPHQIQALGDSWPAAGLGPGHARHVLRSLVNQSVHDGEEQVRRLGPLACFLSPEELQSLAPLNDPMGPIERGLLECAANGTLSPQGRVAYELLGVLRSSGGAVLSPRELRVWAPLFPQLGLRFLQELSEPQLRAMLPALQGTSVTPAQAVLLLGRLLPRHDLLHLDSAALLADRRRYRELPWSEQQAQFLWKKMQVPTNMTLRNLQALGTLAGGMSCEFLQQISSMADFLEVVHMVYQLPTGVRGSLRTCIWAELQRRMAMPEPELAALGPELSGLDTKLLLDLPIRLIDRLSNESIMLVVELVRGTPEQLLALTPLHRAALAERALQNLAPKETIVSREVLETLGPLVGFLGTESTRRIPLQILLAHLSQLQGFCLGELFATELGELLLQEPLLGKPELWSQDEIEQAGRLVFTLSAEAISLVPREALSPETLERLLEKQQSWEQSRAGQLCAGPRLAPKKAALVAGVVRPAAVNLPEPVPNCADIRGTFPSAWSATQIAEMELSDFEDCLALFAGDPGLGPEELRAAMRKAKQLWGPPRGFHPEQILQLGRLLIGLGERELQELDLVDWGVLSTLGQIDGWSSVQLRVVVSSFLRQSGRHVSHLDFLHLTALGYTLCGLRPEELQHISSWEFSQAALFLGNLRLPCSEEQLEVLAQLLVLPGGFGPISNWGPEIFTEIGTIAAGIPDLALSALLRGQIQGLTPLAISVIPAPKFAVVFSPTQLSSLTSVQAVAVTPEQMAFLSPEQRRAVAWAQYEGKESPEQQGRSTAWGLQDWSQPSWALALIICFLGNLL
;
A
#
# COMPACT_ATOMS: atom_id res chain seq x y z
N MET A 1 46.75 0.51 5.17
CA MET A 1 45.91 -0.45 4.41
C MET A 1 46.76 -1.50 3.70
N GLU A 2 47.73 -1.13 2.86
CA GLU A 2 48.67 -2.10 2.23
C GLU A 2 49.51 -2.90 3.24
N LEU A 3 49.87 -2.29 4.37
CA LEU A 3 50.55 -2.97 5.49
C LEU A 3 49.77 -4.18 6.05
N LEU A 4 48.44 -4.10 6.14
CA LEU A 4 47.61 -5.20 6.67
C LEU A 4 47.57 -6.40 5.71
N ALA A 5 47.65 -6.16 4.39
CA ALA A 5 47.75 -7.23 3.41
C ALA A 5 49.10 -7.97 3.51
N CYS A 6 50.21 -7.24 3.73
CA CYS A 6 51.53 -7.84 3.95
C CYS A 6 51.66 -8.62 5.27
N PHE A 7 50.96 -8.19 6.32
CA PHE A 7 50.97 -8.83 7.64
C PHE A 7 49.82 -9.82 7.86
N SER A 8 49.01 -10.10 6.83
CA SER A 8 47.85 -11.00 6.92
C SER A 8 48.17 -12.31 7.63
N PRO A 9 49.21 -13.10 7.26
CA PRO A 9 49.54 -14.35 7.97
C PRO A 9 49.84 -14.16 9.46
N VAL A 10 50.48 -13.03 9.81
CA VAL A 10 50.82 -12.68 11.20
C VAL A 10 49.57 -12.27 11.98
N LEU A 11 48.63 -11.57 11.35
CA LEU A 11 47.35 -11.22 11.97
C LEU A 11 46.47 -12.45 12.22
N TRP A 12 46.45 -13.41 11.29
CA TRP A 12 45.74 -14.68 11.48
C TRP A 12 46.37 -15.52 12.60
N ASP A 13 47.69 -15.59 12.67
CA ASP A 13 48.42 -16.28 13.75
C ASP A 13 48.23 -15.57 15.11
N LEU A 14 48.13 -14.23 15.11
CA LEU A 14 47.74 -13.44 16.30
C LEU A 14 46.28 -13.70 16.69
N LEU A 15 45.33 -13.69 15.76
CA LEU A 15 43.91 -14.01 16.01
C LEU A 15 43.76 -15.41 16.62
N GLN A 16 44.55 -16.39 16.19
CA GLN A 16 44.54 -17.74 16.77
C GLN A 16 45.14 -17.82 18.18
N ARG A 17 46.12 -16.96 18.50
CA ARG A 17 46.80 -16.94 19.81
C ARG A 17 46.12 -16.02 20.81
N GLU A 18 45.35 -15.03 20.35
CA GLU A 18 44.70 -14.02 21.16
C GLU A 18 43.43 -14.57 21.82
N LYS A 19 43.40 -14.54 23.15
CA LYS A 19 42.24 -15.02 23.95
C LYS A 19 41.31 -13.90 24.40
N SER A 20 41.66 -12.64 24.11
CA SER A 20 40.88 -11.46 24.50
C SER A 20 39.78 -11.15 23.49
N VAL A 21 38.52 -11.30 23.92
CA VAL A 21 37.32 -11.01 23.10
C VAL A 21 37.34 -9.59 22.51
N TRP A 22 37.84 -8.61 23.26
CA TRP A 22 37.89 -7.21 22.81
C TRP A 22 38.98 -6.96 21.76
N ALA A 23 40.15 -7.58 21.91
CA ALA A 23 41.21 -7.50 20.90
C ALA A 23 40.80 -8.21 19.59
N LEU A 24 40.11 -9.35 19.70
CA LEU A 24 39.53 -10.07 18.57
C LEU A 24 38.49 -9.21 17.84
N GLN A 25 37.62 -8.49 18.56
CA GLN A 25 36.60 -7.64 17.96
C GLN A 25 37.21 -6.48 17.15
N ILE A 26 38.26 -5.82 17.66
CA ILE A 26 38.98 -4.76 16.96
C ILE A 26 39.63 -5.29 15.68
N LEU A 27 40.23 -6.48 15.75
CA LEU A 27 40.87 -7.13 14.60
C LEU A 27 39.84 -7.52 13.52
N VAL A 28 38.68 -8.05 13.92
CA VAL A 28 37.57 -8.38 13.00
C VAL A 28 37.00 -7.12 12.35
N GLN A 29 36.77 -6.05 13.11
CA GLN A 29 36.30 -4.77 12.54
C GLN A 29 37.32 -4.19 11.55
N ALA A 30 38.62 -4.28 11.83
CA ALA A 30 39.66 -3.84 10.90
C ALA A 30 39.63 -4.63 9.56
N TYR A 31 39.26 -5.91 9.59
CA TYR A 31 39.03 -6.72 8.38
C TYR A 31 37.77 -6.30 7.62
N LEU A 32 36.67 -6.03 8.31
CA LEU A 32 35.40 -5.64 7.68
C LEU A 32 35.44 -4.25 7.00
N HIS A 33 36.34 -3.37 7.46
CA HIS A 33 36.55 -2.04 6.88
C HIS A 33 37.60 -2.03 5.74
N MET A 34 38.15 -3.18 5.37
CA MET A 34 39.14 -3.30 4.30
C MET A 34 38.49 -3.17 2.91
N PRO A 35 39.15 -2.55 1.91
CA PRO A 35 38.67 -2.54 0.53
C PRO A 35 38.48 -3.97 0.00
N PRO A 36 37.43 -4.22 -0.80
CA PRO A 36 37.04 -5.57 -1.20
C PRO A 36 38.15 -6.34 -1.97
N GLU A 37 38.95 -5.64 -2.77
CA GLU A 37 40.05 -6.24 -3.53
C GLU A 37 41.16 -6.77 -2.60
N ASN A 38 41.46 -6.02 -1.54
CA ASN A 38 42.46 -6.39 -0.54
C ASN A 38 41.95 -7.52 0.34
N LEU A 39 40.67 -7.47 0.75
CA LEU A 39 40.04 -8.51 1.55
C LEU A 39 40.03 -9.86 0.80
N GLN A 40 39.71 -9.84 -0.50
CA GLN A 40 39.75 -11.02 -1.36
C GLN A 40 41.16 -11.63 -1.43
N GLN A 41 42.19 -10.81 -1.68
CA GLN A 41 43.57 -11.30 -1.71
C GLN A 41 43.99 -11.92 -0.38
N VAL A 42 43.61 -11.29 0.74
CA VAL A 42 43.95 -11.78 2.09
C VAL A 42 43.25 -13.10 2.40
N VAL A 43 41.93 -13.19 2.19
CA VAL A 43 41.17 -14.42 2.48
C VAL A 43 41.62 -15.59 1.62
N LEU A 44 41.96 -15.35 0.34
CA LEU A 44 42.43 -16.40 -0.57
C LEU A 44 43.91 -16.79 -0.34
N SER A 45 44.72 -15.96 0.33
CA SER A 45 46.14 -16.23 0.61
C SER A 45 46.45 -16.79 2.01
N ALA A 46 45.48 -16.77 2.94
CA ALA A 46 45.65 -17.35 4.29
C ALA A 46 46.04 -18.85 4.24
N GLU A 47 46.59 -19.43 5.31
CA GLU A 47 46.77 -20.89 5.43
C GLU A 47 45.43 -21.58 5.77
N ARG A 48 45.30 -22.89 5.49
CA ARG A 48 44.03 -23.61 5.65
C ARG A 48 43.64 -23.75 7.13
N GLU A 49 44.64 -23.97 7.98
CA GLU A 49 44.54 -24.06 9.44
C GLU A 49 44.19 -22.69 10.05
N ALA A 50 44.79 -21.62 9.53
CA ALA A 50 44.52 -20.23 9.89
C ALA A 50 43.04 -19.84 9.67
N ALA A 51 42.54 -20.11 8.47
CA ALA A 51 41.15 -19.82 8.10
C ALA A 51 40.14 -20.71 8.84
N GLN A 52 40.48 -21.97 9.16
CA GLN A 52 39.65 -22.82 10.03
C GLN A 52 39.58 -22.29 11.47
N GLY A 53 40.72 -21.90 12.06
CA GLY A 53 40.73 -21.33 13.41
C GLY A 53 39.91 -20.04 13.50
N PHE A 54 39.87 -19.23 12.45
CA PHE A 54 38.98 -18.07 12.38
C PHE A 54 37.50 -18.43 12.35
N LEU A 55 37.09 -19.46 11.61
CA LEU A 55 35.70 -19.90 11.60
C LEU A 55 35.28 -20.39 12.98
N THR A 56 36.16 -21.12 13.67
CA THR A 56 35.94 -21.51 15.08
C THR A 56 35.84 -20.30 16.01
N LEU A 57 36.64 -19.24 15.78
CA LEU A 57 36.55 -17.98 16.52
C LEU A 57 35.24 -17.22 16.23
N MET A 58 34.80 -17.19 14.98
CA MET A 58 33.51 -16.61 14.59
C MET A 58 32.33 -17.35 15.22
N HIS A 59 32.44 -18.67 15.40
CA HIS A 59 31.48 -19.46 16.18
C HIS A 59 31.42 -19.05 17.64
N PHE A 60 32.56 -18.74 18.27
CA PHE A 60 32.60 -18.18 19.63
C PHE A 60 32.09 -16.73 19.72
N LEU A 61 32.22 -15.93 18.65
CA LEU A 61 31.82 -14.52 18.59
C LEU A 61 30.37 -14.31 18.09
N GLY A 62 29.73 -15.31 17.50
CA GLY A 62 28.40 -15.25 16.86
C GLY A 62 27.22 -14.88 17.76
N GLN A 63 27.46 -14.59 19.05
CA GLN A 63 26.46 -14.06 19.99
C GLN A 63 26.47 -12.51 20.09
N LEU A 64 27.35 -11.82 19.36
CA LEU A 64 27.43 -10.35 19.33
C LEU A 64 26.58 -9.75 18.20
N GLN A 65 25.76 -8.73 18.51
CA GLN A 65 24.95 -8.00 17.52
C GLN A 65 25.86 -7.24 16.54
N VAL A 66 25.78 -7.56 15.25
CA VAL A 66 26.50 -6.85 14.17
C VAL A 66 25.71 -5.60 13.78
N PRO A 67 26.33 -4.41 13.66
CA PRO A 67 25.66 -3.21 13.18
C PRO A 67 25.19 -3.38 11.72
N PRO A 68 24.03 -2.82 11.32
CA PRO A 68 23.50 -2.94 9.95
C PRO A 68 24.46 -2.39 8.88
N SER A 69 25.34 -1.46 9.23
CA SER A 69 26.38 -0.93 8.33
C SER A 69 27.46 -1.96 7.95
N GLU A 70 27.64 -3.03 8.74
CA GLU A 70 28.70 -4.03 8.57
C GLU A 70 28.19 -5.36 7.94
N GLU A 71 26.87 -5.56 7.83
CA GLU A 71 26.26 -6.79 7.29
C GLU A 71 26.71 -7.08 5.85
N GLN A 72 26.80 -6.06 5.01
CA GLN A 72 27.21 -6.22 3.61
C GLN A 72 28.69 -6.62 3.49
N ALA A 73 29.54 -6.13 4.39
CA ALA A 73 30.95 -6.50 4.44
C ALA A 73 31.11 -7.95 4.92
N LEU A 74 30.32 -8.36 5.90
CA LEU A 74 30.32 -9.73 6.42
C LEU A 74 29.78 -10.72 5.38
N GLY A 75 28.72 -10.37 4.64
CA GLY A 75 28.23 -11.19 3.52
C GLY A 75 29.30 -11.40 2.43
N ARG A 76 30.07 -10.36 2.08
CA ARG A 76 31.21 -10.47 1.14
C ARG A 76 32.32 -11.39 1.67
N LEU A 77 32.69 -11.24 2.94
CA LEU A 77 33.68 -12.09 3.60
C LEU A 77 33.26 -13.56 3.55
N THR A 78 32.00 -13.85 3.88
CA THR A 78 31.48 -15.22 3.88
C THR A 78 31.47 -15.83 2.47
N ALA A 79 31.10 -15.06 1.45
CA ALA A 79 31.15 -15.52 0.06
C ALA A 79 32.59 -15.89 -0.39
N LEU A 80 33.58 -15.09 0.01
CA LEU A 80 35.00 -15.35 -0.25
C LEU A 80 35.50 -16.61 0.49
N LEU A 81 35.05 -16.83 1.72
CA LEU A 81 35.34 -18.05 2.48
C LEU A 81 34.75 -19.29 1.80
N LEU A 82 33.52 -19.22 1.29
CA LEU A 82 32.91 -20.30 0.53
C LEU A 82 33.64 -20.59 -0.78
N GLN A 83 34.14 -19.56 -1.47
CA GLN A 83 34.95 -19.72 -2.68
C GLN A 83 36.25 -20.49 -2.40
N ARG A 84 36.85 -20.28 -1.22
CA ARG A 84 38.09 -20.94 -0.79
C ARG A 84 37.87 -22.41 -0.42
N TYR A 85 36.71 -22.76 0.11
CA TYR A 85 36.38 -24.14 0.53
C TYR A 85 35.27 -24.75 -0.35
N PRO A 86 35.58 -25.12 -1.61
CA PRO A 86 34.57 -25.64 -2.55
C PRO A 86 33.99 -27.01 -2.14
N ARG A 87 34.63 -27.71 -1.21
CA ARG A 87 34.11 -28.95 -0.58
C ARG A 87 33.92 -28.70 0.92
N LEU A 88 32.68 -28.40 1.30
CA LEU A 88 32.27 -28.25 2.68
C LEU A 88 32.17 -29.62 3.35
N THR A 89 32.78 -29.78 4.52
CA THR A 89 32.57 -30.93 5.41
C THR A 89 31.54 -30.56 6.48
N SER A 90 30.92 -31.55 7.14
CA SER A 90 29.92 -31.28 8.19
C SER A 90 30.48 -30.43 9.33
N GLN A 91 31.74 -30.67 9.72
CA GLN A 91 32.41 -29.86 10.74
C GLN A 91 32.61 -28.41 10.29
N LEU A 92 33.09 -28.20 9.05
CA LEU A 92 33.31 -26.86 8.50
C LEU A 92 32.00 -26.09 8.34
N PHE A 93 30.90 -26.78 8.03
CA PHE A 93 29.57 -26.19 7.98
C PHE A 93 29.10 -25.69 9.36
N ILE A 94 29.33 -26.46 10.42
CA ILE A 94 29.02 -26.04 11.80
C ILE A 94 29.84 -24.80 12.18
N ASP A 95 31.13 -24.78 11.83
CA ASP A 95 31.98 -23.61 12.10
C ASP A 95 31.54 -22.37 11.30
N LEU A 96 30.95 -22.55 10.11
CA LEU A 96 30.37 -21.49 9.27
C LEU A 96 28.96 -21.06 9.68
N SER A 97 28.26 -21.84 10.50
CA SER A 97 26.85 -21.62 10.82
C SER A 97 26.49 -20.23 11.38
N PRO A 98 27.32 -19.53 12.17
CA PRO A 98 27.02 -18.17 12.63
C PRO A 98 26.95 -17.14 11.49
N LEU A 99 27.52 -17.47 10.33
CA LEU A 99 27.53 -16.59 9.16
C LEU A 99 26.35 -16.83 8.22
N ILE A 100 25.51 -17.85 8.49
CA ILE A 100 24.37 -18.20 7.63
C ILE A 100 23.41 -17.01 7.41
N PRO A 101 23.01 -16.22 8.42
CA PRO A 101 22.19 -15.02 8.24
C PRO A 101 22.66 -14.08 7.13
N PHE A 102 23.97 -13.97 6.91
CA PHE A 102 24.58 -13.03 5.96
C PHE A 102 24.81 -13.62 4.56
N LEU A 103 24.52 -14.91 4.34
CA LEU A 103 24.71 -15.57 3.05
C LEU A 103 23.69 -15.11 2.00
N ALA A 104 24.10 -15.05 0.74
CA ALA A 104 23.14 -14.96 -0.36
C ALA A 104 22.38 -16.30 -0.51
N VAL A 105 21.12 -16.23 -0.98
CA VAL A 105 20.31 -17.42 -1.27
C VAL A 105 21.03 -18.35 -2.25
N SER A 106 21.69 -17.79 -3.27
CA SER A 106 22.49 -18.55 -4.25
C SER A 106 23.61 -19.37 -3.60
N ASP A 107 24.25 -18.86 -2.55
CA ASP A 107 25.35 -19.55 -1.88
C ASP A 107 24.84 -20.64 -0.93
N LEU A 108 23.71 -20.40 -0.26
CA LEU A 108 23.00 -21.42 0.52
C LEU A 108 22.56 -22.60 -0.36
N MET A 109 22.11 -22.33 -1.59
CA MET A 109 21.70 -23.36 -2.53
C MET A 109 22.87 -24.16 -3.11
N ARG A 110 24.10 -23.63 -3.07
CA ARG A 110 25.32 -24.35 -3.53
C ARG A 110 25.85 -25.39 -2.55
N PHE A 111 25.39 -25.40 -1.30
CA PHE A 111 25.81 -26.42 -0.33
C PHE A 111 25.51 -27.84 -0.86
N PRO A 112 26.32 -28.86 -0.59
CA PRO A 112 25.98 -30.23 -0.98
C PRO A 112 24.81 -30.79 -0.14
N PRO A 113 23.88 -31.57 -0.74
CA PRO A 113 22.77 -32.22 -0.01
C PRO A 113 23.23 -33.11 1.15
N SER A 114 24.38 -33.77 1.00
CA SER A 114 25.01 -34.62 2.03
C SER A 114 25.45 -33.89 3.31
N LEU A 115 25.41 -32.56 3.34
CA LEU A 115 25.61 -31.79 4.58
C LEU A 115 24.35 -31.71 5.44
N LEU A 116 23.17 -31.86 4.82
CA LEU A 116 21.88 -31.85 5.49
C LEU A 116 21.49 -33.28 5.89
N ALA A 117 21.72 -34.26 5.01
CA ALA A 117 21.51 -35.68 5.29
C ALA A 117 22.85 -36.38 5.53
N ASN A 118 23.12 -36.84 6.75
CA ASN A 118 24.30 -37.66 7.04
C ASN A 118 24.03 -39.11 6.63
N ASP A 119 25.02 -39.82 6.06
CA ASP A 119 24.88 -41.21 5.58
C ASP A 119 24.44 -42.19 6.69
N SER A 120 24.69 -41.85 7.97
CA SER A 120 24.26 -42.65 9.13
C SER A 120 22.77 -42.52 9.48
N VAL A 121 22.06 -41.52 8.97
CA VAL A 121 20.63 -41.28 9.23
C VAL A 121 19.75 -42.08 8.26
N GLN A 122 20.21 -42.32 7.03
CA GLN A 122 19.50 -43.19 6.09
C GLN A 122 19.42 -44.65 6.57
N GLN A 123 20.44 -45.13 7.31
CA GLN A 123 20.43 -46.47 7.92
C GLN A 123 19.59 -46.54 9.21
N GLY A 124 19.58 -45.49 10.04
CA GLY A 124 18.76 -45.45 11.25
C GLY A 124 17.25 -45.29 11.00
N CYS A 125 16.86 -44.50 10.00
CA CYS A 125 15.45 -44.28 9.65
C CYS A 125 14.81 -45.48 8.92
N THR A 126 15.61 -46.36 8.31
CA THR A 126 15.10 -47.59 7.65
C THR A 126 14.97 -48.77 8.62
N GLU A 127 15.74 -48.82 9.72
CA GLU A 127 15.74 -49.96 10.65
C GLU A 127 14.69 -49.87 11.78
N LEU A 128 14.17 -48.68 12.12
CA LEU A 128 13.15 -48.52 13.17
C LEU A 128 11.72 -48.93 12.73
N GLY A 129 11.53 -49.33 11.46
CA GLY A 129 10.26 -49.84 10.94
C GLY A 129 9.93 -51.29 11.31
N HIS A 130 10.87 -52.06 11.89
CA HIS A 130 10.62 -53.45 12.25
C HIS A 130 11.25 -53.83 13.61
N ASN A 131 10.36 -54.09 14.57
CA ASN A 131 10.59 -54.75 15.87
C ASN A 131 11.42 -54.00 16.93
N SER A 132 10.75 -53.43 17.94
CA SER A 132 11.16 -53.62 19.35
C SER A 132 10.10 -53.16 20.34
N SER A 133 9.46 -54.15 20.96
CA SER A 133 8.79 -54.05 22.25
C SER A 133 9.84 -54.02 23.38
N GLU A 134 9.58 -53.21 24.41
CA GLU A 134 10.16 -53.25 25.76
C GLU A 134 11.69 -53.07 25.92
N GLN A 135 12.13 -51.89 26.40
CA GLN A 135 12.75 -51.70 27.73
C GLN A 135 13.36 -50.30 27.84
N GLY A 136 13.11 -49.64 28.97
CA GLY A 136 13.59 -48.30 29.27
C GLY A 136 15.12 -48.25 29.42
N LEU A 137 15.77 -47.56 28.50
CA LEU A 137 17.07 -46.90 28.64
C LEU A 137 17.06 -45.74 27.64
N GLY A 138 17.28 -44.52 28.14
CA GLY A 138 17.16 -43.29 27.35
C GLY A 138 18.01 -43.33 26.07
N VAL A 139 17.34 -43.49 24.94
CA VAL A 139 17.92 -43.29 23.61
C VAL A 139 18.12 -41.78 23.46
N ARG A 140 19.38 -41.33 23.45
CA ARG A 140 19.71 -39.93 23.13
C ARG A 140 19.28 -39.67 21.68
N PRO A 141 18.58 -38.56 21.38
CA PRO A 141 18.15 -38.27 20.01
C PRO A 141 19.38 -38.13 19.10
N VAL A 142 19.31 -38.70 17.89
CA VAL A 142 20.32 -38.49 16.85
C VAL A 142 20.20 -37.04 16.38
N ILE A 143 20.99 -36.16 16.98
CA ILE A 143 21.02 -34.74 16.63
C ILE A 143 21.69 -34.62 15.25
N LEU A 144 20.96 -34.13 14.24
CA LEU A 144 21.49 -33.68 12.95
C LEU A 144 22.22 -32.34 13.18
N PRO A 145 23.56 -32.32 13.36
CA PRO A 145 24.24 -31.14 13.91
C PRO A 145 24.18 -29.94 12.97
N SER A 146 24.18 -30.18 11.66
CA SER A 146 24.00 -29.13 10.64
C SER A 146 22.62 -28.48 10.69
N LEU A 147 21.55 -29.28 10.84
CA LEU A 147 20.18 -28.74 10.92
C LEU A 147 19.93 -28.04 12.26
N ALA A 148 20.49 -28.56 13.36
CA ALA A 148 20.48 -27.88 14.65
C ALA A 148 21.16 -26.51 14.56
N ALA A 149 22.31 -26.42 13.88
CA ALA A 149 22.98 -25.15 13.65
C ALA A 149 22.12 -24.18 12.80
N ILE A 150 21.46 -24.67 11.76
CA ILE A 150 20.51 -23.84 10.96
C ILE A 150 19.36 -23.34 11.84
N ARG A 151 18.79 -24.18 12.70
CA ARG A 151 17.73 -23.76 13.63
C ARG A 151 18.22 -22.66 14.57
N ASP A 152 19.38 -22.84 15.19
CA ASP A 152 19.88 -21.95 16.23
C ASP A 152 20.21 -20.54 15.67
N TYR A 153 20.61 -20.45 14.39
CA TYR A 153 20.84 -19.18 13.69
C TYR A 153 19.66 -18.68 12.84
N SER A 154 18.54 -19.42 12.79
CA SER A 154 17.35 -19.06 12.01
C SER A 154 16.73 -17.69 12.38
N PRO A 155 16.74 -17.23 13.64
CA PRO A 155 16.22 -15.90 13.99
C PRO A 155 16.89 -14.74 13.24
N GLY A 156 18.16 -14.90 12.83
CA GLY A 156 18.88 -13.89 12.04
C GLY A 156 18.67 -14.03 10.52
N MET A 157 18.05 -15.10 10.04
CA MET A 157 17.88 -15.35 8.60
C MET A 157 16.70 -14.56 8.02
N ARG A 158 16.88 -14.08 6.79
CA ARG A 158 15.85 -13.47 5.95
C ARG A 158 14.81 -14.51 5.50
N PRO A 159 13.54 -14.12 5.29
CA PRO A 159 12.48 -15.03 4.85
C PRO A 159 12.83 -15.85 3.59
N GLU A 160 13.52 -15.22 2.62
CA GLU A 160 13.90 -15.87 1.36
C GLU A 160 14.95 -16.97 1.57
N GLN A 161 15.84 -16.80 2.55
CA GLN A 161 16.82 -17.82 2.93
C GLN A 161 16.11 -19.02 3.58
N LYS A 162 15.15 -18.75 4.46
CA LYS A 162 14.36 -19.81 5.13
C LYS A 162 13.52 -20.59 4.12
N GLU A 163 12.89 -19.91 3.16
CA GLU A 163 12.12 -20.55 2.09
C GLU A 163 13.00 -21.40 1.17
N ALA A 164 14.20 -20.91 0.81
CA ALA A 164 15.15 -21.68 0.02
C ALA A 164 15.60 -22.97 0.73
N LEU A 165 15.91 -22.86 2.03
CA LEU A 165 16.26 -24.02 2.86
C LEU A 165 15.07 -24.98 3.03
N ALA A 166 13.86 -24.46 3.24
CA ALA A 166 12.65 -25.26 3.36
C ALA A 166 12.36 -26.07 2.09
N LYS A 167 12.44 -25.44 0.90
CA LYS A 167 12.33 -26.14 -0.39
C LYS A 167 13.37 -27.25 -0.55
N ARG A 168 14.57 -27.02 -0.05
CA ARG A 168 15.65 -28.00 -0.13
C ARG A 168 15.37 -29.24 0.71
N LEU A 169 14.72 -29.10 1.86
CA LEU A 169 14.29 -30.23 2.70
C LEU A 169 13.31 -31.17 1.97
N LEU A 170 12.53 -30.64 1.02
CA LEU A 170 11.55 -31.39 0.24
C LEU A 170 12.17 -32.24 -0.89
N ALA A 171 13.49 -32.17 -1.10
CA ALA A 171 14.14 -33.03 -2.07
C ALA A 171 13.98 -34.51 -1.62
N PRO A 172 13.32 -35.38 -2.40
CA PRO A 172 12.98 -36.74 -1.98
C PRO A 172 14.23 -37.59 -1.67
N GLU A 173 15.38 -37.23 -2.27
CA GLU A 173 16.69 -37.86 -2.04
C GLU A 173 17.25 -37.63 -0.63
N LEU A 174 16.77 -36.61 0.09
CA LEU A 174 17.29 -36.24 1.41
C LEU A 174 16.56 -36.95 2.55
N PHE A 175 15.25 -36.73 2.67
CA PHE A 175 14.46 -37.15 3.82
C PHE A 175 13.15 -37.88 3.45
N GLY A 176 12.93 -38.16 2.16
CA GLY A 176 11.68 -38.72 1.66
C GLY A 176 10.50 -37.75 1.76
N GLU A 177 9.29 -38.29 1.57
CA GLU A 177 8.03 -37.54 1.62
C GLU A 177 7.72 -37.01 3.03
N VAL A 178 7.05 -35.85 3.13
CA VAL A 178 6.77 -35.16 4.40
C VAL A 178 6.04 -36.02 5.44
N PRO A 179 5.03 -36.85 5.09
CA PRO A 179 4.37 -37.74 6.06
C PRO A 179 5.32 -38.76 6.73
N ALA A 180 6.47 -39.05 6.11
CA ALA A 180 7.46 -39.99 6.63
C ALA A 180 8.54 -39.33 7.49
N TRP A 181 8.50 -38.00 7.67
CA TRP A 181 9.52 -37.28 8.44
C TRP A 181 9.48 -37.62 9.93
N PRO A 182 10.62 -38.02 10.55
CA PRO A 182 10.68 -38.37 11.97
C PRO A 182 10.65 -37.13 12.88
N GLN A 183 10.29 -37.33 14.15
CA GLN A 183 10.16 -36.25 15.14
C GLN A 183 11.47 -35.45 15.32
N GLU A 184 12.62 -36.13 15.30
CA GLU A 184 13.93 -35.51 15.45
C GLU A 184 14.25 -34.55 14.29
N LEU A 185 13.85 -34.92 13.07
CA LEU A 185 13.98 -34.06 11.90
C LEU A 185 13.11 -32.82 12.07
N LEU A 186 11.83 -33.01 12.40
CA LEU A 186 10.87 -31.92 12.62
C LEU A 186 11.35 -30.92 13.67
N TRP A 187 11.93 -31.39 14.77
CA TRP A 187 12.48 -30.51 15.82
C TRP A 187 13.74 -29.77 15.37
N ALA A 188 14.55 -30.38 14.51
CA ALA A 188 15.74 -29.75 13.93
C ALA A 188 15.40 -28.70 12.86
N VAL A 189 14.24 -28.81 12.19
CA VAL A 189 13.82 -27.88 11.12
C VAL A 189 12.66 -26.97 11.52
N LEU A 190 12.26 -26.95 12.79
CA LEU A 190 11.09 -26.21 13.28
C LEU A 190 10.97 -24.76 12.75
N PRO A 191 12.04 -23.93 12.72
CA PRO A 191 11.95 -22.55 12.21
C PRO A 191 11.81 -22.43 10.70
N LEU A 192 12.05 -23.52 9.96
CA LEU A 192 11.89 -23.60 8.50
C LEU A 192 10.53 -24.15 8.11
N LEU A 193 9.86 -24.89 9.00
CA LEU A 193 8.52 -25.44 8.73
C LEU A 193 7.48 -24.38 8.30
N PRO A 194 7.41 -23.17 8.89
CA PRO A 194 6.51 -22.11 8.42
C PRO A 194 6.75 -21.66 6.98
N HIS A 195 7.95 -21.92 6.44
CA HIS A 195 8.37 -21.52 5.10
C HIS A 195 8.26 -22.66 4.08
N LEU A 196 7.77 -23.83 4.48
CA LEU A 196 7.38 -24.85 3.53
C LEU A 196 6.18 -24.36 2.70
N PRO A 197 6.13 -24.70 1.40
CA PRO A 197 4.90 -24.57 0.62
C PRO A 197 3.73 -25.18 1.39
N LEU A 198 2.60 -24.48 1.41
CA LEU A 198 1.45 -24.87 2.23
C LEU A 198 1.02 -26.31 1.92
N GLU A 199 0.98 -26.70 0.64
CA GLU A 199 0.67 -28.06 0.18
C GLU A 199 1.54 -29.15 0.82
N ASN A 200 2.82 -28.88 1.07
CA ASN A 200 3.73 -29.82 1.70
C ASN A 200 3.57 -29.79 3.22
N PHE A 201 3.36 -28.61 3.81
CA PHE A 201 3.17 -28.48 5.25
C PHE A 201 1.88 -29.18 5.73
N LEU A 202 0.81 -29.10 4.95
CA LEU A 202 -0.47 -29.76 5.26
C LEU A 202 -0.38 -31.29 5.30
N GLN A 203 0.66 -31.87 4.69
CA GLN A 203 0.93 -33.31 4.76
C GLN A 203 1.46 -33.76 6.13
N LEU A 204 1.84 -32.84 7.02
CA LEU A 204 2.20 -33.17 8.40
C LEU A 204 0.99 -33.78 9.10
N SER A 205 1.15 -35.01 9.59
CA SER A 205 0.11 -35.73 10.31
C SER A 205 -0.18 -35.09 11.68
N PRO A 206 -1.38 -35.29 12.24
CA PRO A 206 -1.71 -34.80 13.58
C PRO A 206 -0.71 -35.27 14.65
N HIS A 207 -0.21 -36.51 14.53
CA HIS A 207 0.80 -37.05 15.45
C HIS A 207 2.14 -36.32 15.36
N GLN A 208 2.61 -35.99 14.15
CA GLN A 208 3.84 -35.21 13.95
C GLN A 208 3.70 -33.80 14.54
N ILE A 209 2.53 -33.18 14.41
CA ILE A 209 2.25 -31.85 14.95
C ILE A 209 2.22 -31.87 16.49
N GLN A 210 1.52 -32.85 17.07
CA GLN A 210 1.45 -33.04 18.53
C GLN A 210 2.84 -33.32 19.13
N ALA A 211 3.72 -34.00 18.40
CA ALA A 211 5.08 -34.31 18.84
C ALA A 211 5.98 -33.08 19.04
N LEU A 212 5.65 -31.94 18.41
CA LEU A 212 6.33 -30.67 18.59
C LEU A 212 5.72 -29.79 19.70
N GLY A 213 4.47 -30.07 20.09
CA GLY A 213 3.79 -29.52 21.26
C GLY A 213 3.95 -28.01 21.45
N ASP A 214 4.47 -27.62 22.62
CA ASP A 214 4.63 -26.22 23.05
C ASP A 214 5.72 -25.44 22.27
N SER A 215 6.35 -26.04 21.26
CA SER A 215 7.39 -25.38 20.46
C SER A 215 6.81 -24.52 19.32
N TRP A 216 5.57 -24.77 18.89
CA TRP A 216 4.91 -24.05 17.80
C TRP A 216 4.67 -22.55 18.01
N PRO A 217 4.32 -22.06 19.22
CA PRO A 217 4.17 -20.63 19.51
C PRO A 217 5.38 -19.78 19.07
N ALA A 218 6.59 -20.33 19.17
CA ALA A 218 7.83 -19.66 18.80
C ALA A 218 8.22 -19.82 17.32
N ALA A 219 7.48 -20.65 16.55
CA ALA A 219 7.82 -20.94 15.15
C ALA A 219 7.48 -19.80 14.19
N GLY A 220 6.60 -18.87 14.56
CA GLY A 220 6.19 -17.75 13.71
C GLY A 220 5.37 -18.22 12.51
N LEU A 221 4.29 -18.95 12.77
CA LEU A 221 3.46 -19.54 11.72
C LEU A 221 2.68 -18.48 10.94
N GLY A 222 2.71 -18.61 9.62
CA GLY A 222 1.70 -18.00 8.77
C GLY A 222 0.33 -18.61 9.07
N PRO A 223 -0.78 -17.95 8.75
CA PRO A 223 -2.02 -18.34 9.42
C PRO A 223 -2.64 -19.65 8.87
N GLY A 224 -2.36 -20.03 7.62
CA GLY A 224 -2.75 -21.33 7.08
C GLY A 224 -2.02 -22.47 7.80
N HIS A 225 -0.70 -22.33 7.96
CA HIS A 225 0.13 -23.22 8.78
C HIS A 225 -0.36 -23.26 10.23
N ALA A 226 -0.67 -22.10 10.82
CA ALA A 226 -1.16 -21.99 12.18
C ALA A 226 -2.50 -22.70 12.38
N ARG A 227 -3.45 -22.58 11.44
CA ARG A 227 -4.74 -23.27 11.50
C ARG A 227 -4.60 -24.79 11.43
N HIS A 228 -3.74 -25.29 10.54
CA HIS A 228 -3.47 -26.73 10.46
C HIS A 228 -2.90 -27.27 11.78
N VAL A 229 -1.97 -26.51 12.37
CA VAL A 229 -1.39 -26.82 13.68
C VAL A 229 -2.45 -26.77 14.78
N LEU A 230 -3.27 -25.72 14.82
CA LEU A 230 -4.35 -25.55 15.80
C LEU A 230 -5.37 -26.69 15.74
N ARG A 231 -5.83 -27.08 14.55
CA ARG A 231 -6.77 -28.21 14.37
C ARG A 231 -6.24 -29.51 14.97
N SER A 232 -4.92 -29.67 15.03
CA SER A 232 -4.26 -30.87 15.58
C SER A 232 -3.95 -30.78 17.08
N LEU A 233 -3.82 -29.57 17.63
CA LEU A 233 -3.47 -29.31 19.04
C LEU A 233 -4.67 -28.99 19.93
N VAL A 234 -5.73 -28.40 19.37
CA VAL A 234 -6.94 -28.04 20.11
C VAL A 234 -7.76 -29.30 20.37
N ASN A 235 -8.10 -29.54 21.64
CA ASN A 235 -8.92 -30.66 22.06
C ASN A 235 -10.10 -30.15 22.88
N GLN A 236 -11.26 -30.08 22.23
CA GLN A 236 -12.51 -29.55 22.81
C GLN A 236 -13.05 -30.35 24.01
N SER A 237 -12.46 -31.51 24.34
CA SER A 237 -12.87 -32.36 25.48
C SER A 237 -12.10 -32.12 26.79
N VAL A 238 -11.13 -31.20 26.81
CA VAL A 238 -10.25 -30.96 27.97
C VAL A 238 -10.96 -30.12 29.05
N HIS A 239 -10.79 -30.50 30.32
CA HIS A 239 -11.46 -29.86 31.47
C HIS A 239 -10.92 -28.46 31.83
N ASP A 240 -9.75 -28.07 31.30
CA ASP A 240 -9.07 -26.80 31.58
C ASP A 240 -8.62 -26.14 30.27
N GLY A 241 -9.58 -25.57 29.54
CA GLY A 241 -9.34 -24.93 28.24
C GLY A 241 -8.62 -23.58 28.34
N GLU A 242 -8.63 -22.91 29.50
CA GLU A 242 -7.90 -21.66 29.72
C GLU A 242 -6.38 -21.89 29.71
N GLU A 243 -5.92 -22.94 30.40
CA GLU A 243 -4.52 -23.36 30.37
C GLU A 243 -4.10 -23.82 28.96
N GLN A 244 -5.01 -24.45 28.20
CA GLN A 244 -4.73 -24.82 26.80
C GLN A 244 -4.51 -23.57 25.92
N VAL A 245 -5.37 -22.56 26.03
CA VAL A 245 -5.22 -21.30 25.27
C VAL A 245 -3.93 -20.57 25.67
N ARG A 246 -3.56 -20.57 26.96
CA ARG A 246 -2.28 -19.99 27.41
C ARG A 246 -1.07 -20.70 26.80
N ARG A 247 -1.11 -22.03 26.68
CA ARG A 247 -0.04 -22.81 26.03
C ARG A 247 0.07 -22.59 24.53
N LEU A 248 -1.07 -22.33 23.87
CA LEU A 248 -1.08 -21.95 22.45
C LEU A 248 -0.37 -20.61 22.19
N GLY A 249 -0.29 -19.73 23.20
CA GLY A 249 0.43 -18.46 23.09
C GLY A 249 -0.05 -17.63 21.89
N PRO A 250 0.84 -17.12 21.02
CA PRO A 250 0.46 -16.36 19.82
C PRO A 250 -0.40 -17.15 18.81
N LEU A 251 -0.44 -18.48 18.87
CA LEU A 251 -1.32 -19.26 17.99
C LEU A 251 -2.80 -19.05 18.33
N ALA A 252 -3.12 -18.69 19.58
CA ALA A 252 -4.48 -18.37 19.98
C ALA A 252 -5.09 -17.23 19.13
N CYS A 253 -4.26 -16.41 18.49
CA CYS A 253 -4.69 -15.30 17.65
C CYS A 253 -5.30 -15.72 16.31
N PHE A 254 -5.22 -17.01 15.97
CA PHE A 254 -5.87 -17.59 14.78
C PHE A 254 -7.14 -18.39 15.12
N LEU A 255 -7.51 -18.47 16.40
CA LEU A 255 -8.77 -19.07 16.83
C LEU A 255 -9.94 -18.17 16.48
N SER A 256 -11.08 -18.78 16.12
CA SER A 256 -12.33 -18.05 15.93
C SER A 256 -12.92 -17.60 17.27
N PRO A 257 -13.83 -16.61 17.29
CA PRO A 257 -14.57 -16.24 18.49
C PRO A 257 -15.27 -17.43 19.14
N GLU A 258 -15.88 -18.31 18.33
CA GLU A 258 -16.61 -19.49 18.79
C GLU A 258 -15.66 -20.52 19.40
N GLU A 259 -14.49 -20.73 18.79
CA GLU A 259 -13.44 -21.61 19.34
C GLU A 259 -12.92 -21.06 20.66
N LEU A 260 -12.61 -19.75 20.74
CA LEU A 260 -12.18 -19.10 21.97
C LEU A 260 -13.24 -19.24 23.06
N GLN A 261 -14.51 -18.94 22.76
CA GLN A 261 -15.58 -19.02 23.74
C GLN A 261 -15.82 -20.45 24.25
N SER A 262 -15.59 -21.46 23.40
CA SER A 262 -15.68 -22.88 23.78
C SER A 262 -14.53 -23.33 24.68
N LEU A 263 -13.33 -22.76 24.52
CA LEU A 263 -12.12 -23.14 25.25
C LEU A 263 -11.94 -22.32 26.54
N ALA A 264 -12.06 -21.00 26.44
CA ALA A 264 -11.81 -20.05 27.51
C ALA A 264 -12.66 -18.78 27.33
N PRO A 265 -13.69 -18.56 28.17
CA PRO A 265 -14.52 -17.37 28.05
C PRO A 265 -13.71 -16.12 28.43
N LEU A 266 -13.70 -15.13 27.52
CA LEU A 266 -13.04 -13.84 27.75
C LEU A 266 -13.84 -13.04 28.79
N ASN A 267 -13.20 -12.68 29.90
CA ASN A 267 -13.90 -12.07 31.06
C ASN A 267 -13.05 -11.06 31.84
N ASP A 268 -11.72 -11.13 31.75
CA ASP A 268 -10.82 -10.24 32.51
C ASP A 268 -10.11 -9.27 31.55
N PRO A 269 -10.38 -7.95 31.60
CA PRO A 269 -9.75 -6.99 30.69
C PRO A 269 -8.23 -6.93 30.84
N MET A 270 -7.68 -7.46 31.93
CA MET A 270 -6.25 -7.55 32.18
C MET A 270 -5.77 -9.01 32.29
N GLY A 271 -6.60 -9.97 31.90
CA GLY A 271 -6.31 -11.40 31.89
C GLY A 271 -5.19 -11.77 30.92
N PRO A 272 -4.52 -12.91 31.12
CA PRO A 272 -3.39 -13.31 30.28
C PRO A 272 -3.78 -13.65 28.84
N ILE A 273 -5.00 -14.18 28.63
CA ILE A 273 -5.50 -14.47 27.28
C ILE A 273 -5.81 -13.17 26.54
N GLU A 274 -6.53 -12.25 27.18
CA GLU A 274 -6.89 -10.94 26.63
C GLU A 274 -5.63 -10.12 26.32
N ARG A 275 -4.62 -10.12 27.19
CA ARG A 275 -3.32 -9.49 26.91
C ARG A 275 -2.62 -10.12 25.72
N GLY A 276 -2.60 -11.45 25.61
CA GLY A 276 -2.01 -12.14 24.46
C GLY A 276 -2.70 -11.77 23.14
N LEU A 277 -4.02 -11.67 23.14
CA LEU A 277 -4.78 -11.24 21.96
C LEU A 277 -4.58 -9.75 21.63
N LEU A 278 -4.44 -8.88 22.64
CA LEU A 278 -4.09 -7.46 22.44
C LEU A 278 -2.67 -7.28 21.89
N GLU A 279 -1.71 -8.11 22.31
CA GLU A 279 -0.37 -8.16 21.70
C GLU A 279 -0.44 -8.59 20.24
N CYS A 280 -1.34 -9.51 19.90
CA CYS A 280 -1.59 -9.87 18.51
C CYS A 280 -2.20 -8.74 17.68
N ALA A 281 -3.11 -7.95 18.26
CA ALA A 281 -3.61 -6.74 17.62
C ALA A 281 -2.48 -5.70 17.41
N ALA A 282 -1.57 -5.56 18.39
CA ALA A 282 -0.42 -4.67 18.28
C ALA A 282 0.58 -5.12 17.19
N ASN A 283 0.77 -6.44 17.03
CA ASN A 283 1.65 -7.04 16.03
C ASN A 283 1.00 -7.16 14.64
N GLY A 284 -0.28 -6.81 14.50
CA GLY A 284 -1.04 -6.89 13.25
C GLY A 284 -1.40 -8.32 12.81
N THR A 285 -1.31 -9.31 13.70
CA THR A 285 -1.79 -10.68 13.43
C THR A 285 -3.29 -10.82 13.62
N LEU A 286 -3.87 -9.98 14.49
CA LEU A 286 -5.31 -9.92 14.77
C LEU A 286 -5.85 -8.56 14.32
N SER A 287 -6.98 -8.59 13.60
CA SER A 287 -7.65 -7.38 13.12
C SER A 287 -8.21 -6.53 14.25
N PRO A 288 -7.95 -5.21 14.31
CA PRO A 288 -8.65 -4.35 15.23
C PRO A 288 -10.17 -4.29 14.97
N GLN A 289 -10.62 -4.50 13.72
CA GLN A 289 -12.03 -4.40 13.33
C GLN A 289 -12.77 -5.75 13.33
N GLY A 290 -12.05 -6.87 13.41
CA GLY A 290 -12.59 -8.23 13.27
C GLY A 290 -13.40 -8.72 14.46
N ARG A 291 -13.96 -9.93 14.34
CA ARG A 291 -14.86 -10.54 15.33
C ARG A 291 -14.18 -10.78 16.68
N VAL A 292 -12.93 -11.23 16.72
CA VAL A 292 -12.21 -11.46 18.00
C VAL A 292 -11.94 -10.16 18.74
N ALA A 293 -11.57 -9.08 18.03
CA ALA A 293 -11.42 -7.77 18.64
C ALA A 293 -12.74 -7.22 19.21
N TYR A 294 -13.86 -7.51 18.54
CA TYR A 294 -15.19 -7.16 19.03
C TYR A 294 -15.52 -7.86 20.36
N GLU A 295 -15.23 -9.16 20.49
CA GLU A 295 -15.39 -9.88 21.77
C GLU A 295 -14.51 -9.27 22.89
N LEU A 296 -13.25 -8.94 22.59
CA LEU A 296 -12.36 -8.26 23.54
C LEU A 296 -12.92 -6.90 24.00
N LEU A 297 -13.47 -6.12 23.07
CA LEU A 297 -14.12 -4.85 23.41
C LEU A 297 -15.35 -5.06 24.29
N GLY A 298 -16.07 -6.18 24.12
CA GLY A 298 -17.14 -6.62 25.02
C GLY A 298 -16.68 -6.75 26.47
N VAL A 299 -15.52 -7.38 26.71
CA VAL A 299 -14.91 -7.51 28.04
C VAL A 299 -14.56 -6.15 28.66
N LEU A 300 -14.02 -5.24 27.85
CA LEU A 300 -13.66 -3.90 28.31
C LEU A 300 -14.91 -3.08 28.66
N ARG A 301 -15.97 -3.16 27.85
CA ARG A 301 -17.23 -2.46 28.06
C ARG A 301 -17.96 -2.97 29.30
N SER A 302 -17.96 -4.28 29.55
CA SER A 302 -18.60 -4.86 30.74
C SER A 302 -17.88 -4.46 32.04
N SER A 303 -16.57 -4.25 31.99
CA SER A 303 -15.75 -3.86 33.14
C SER A 303 -15.77 -2.36 33.45
N GLY A 304 -16.02 -1.52 32.44
CA GLY A 304 -16.07 -0.06 32.55
C GLY A 304 -14.69 0.63 32.48
N GLY A 305 -14.50 1.55 31.53
CA GLY A 305 -13.21 2.19 31.26
C GLY A 305 -12.66 3.08 32.40
N ALA A 306 -13.53 3.57 33.29
CA ALA A 306 -13.15 4.38 34.45
C ALA A 306 -12.39 3.59 35.54
N VAL A 307 -12.50 2.26 35.53
CA VAL A 307 -11.85 1.37 36.52
C VAL A 307 -10.36 1.19 36.22
N LEU A 308 -9.94 1.34 34.96
CA LEU A 308 -8.56 1.12 34.52
C LEU A 308 -7.67 2.35 34.70
N SER A 309 -6.46 2.15 35.21
CA SER A 309 -5.46 3.21 35.31
C SER A 309 -4.99 3.69 33.92
N PRO A 310 -4.42 4.91 33.79
CA PRO A 310 -3.88 5.38 32.52
C PRO A 310 -2.80 4.47 31.91
N ARG A 311 -2.13 3.63 32.71
CA ARG A 311 -1.14 2.64 32.22
C ARG A 311 -1.81 1.39 31.67
N GLU A 312 -2.87 0.91 32.32
CA GLU A 312 -3.63 -0.26 31.89
C GLU A 312 -4.40 0.03 30.59
N LEU A 313 -4.98 1.23 30.48
CA LEU A 313 -5.65 1.67 29.24
C LEU A 313 -4.71 1.75 28.02
N ARG A 314 -3.40 1.94 28.22
CA ARG A 314 -2.44 1.93 27.10
C ARG A 314 -2.31 0.55 26.45
N VAL A 315 -2.58 -0.54 27.17
CA VAL A 315 -2.53 -1.89 26.60
C VAL A 315 -3.61 -2.06 25.52
N TRP A 316 -4.72 -1.34 25.66
CA TRP A 316 -5.84 -1.32 24.71
C TRP A 316 -5.63 -0.37 23.52
N ALA A 317 -4.46 0.29 23.42
CA ALA A 317 -4.09 1.15 22.31
C ALA A 317 -4.34 0.54 20.91
N PRO A 318 -4.03 -0.74 20.63
CA PRO A 318 -4.26 -1.32 19.31
C PRO A 318 -5.72 -1.31 18.86
N LEU A 319 -6.66 -1.34 19.81
CA LEU A 319 -8.11 -1.32 19.54
C LEU A 319 -8.74 0.06 19.74
N PHE A 320 -7.92 1.10 19.96
CA PHE A 320 -8.40 2.46 20.27
C PHE A 320 -9.50 2.97 19.33
N PRO A 321 -9.40 2.84 18.00
CA PRO A 321 -10.42 3.35 17.08
C PRO A 321 -11.82 2.76 17.32
N GLN A 322 -11.87 1.52 17.83
CA GLN A 322 -13.09 0.74 17.99
C GLN A 322 -13.77 0.91 19.36
N LEU A 323 -13.14 1.61 20.30
CA LEU A 323 -13.71 1.87 21.63
C LEU A 323 -15.06 2.62 21.55
N GLY A 324 -15.27 3.38 20.47
CA GLY A 324 -16.48 4.17 20.25
C GLY A 324 -16.51 5.43 21.11
N LEU A 325 -17.44 6.35 20.79
CA LEU A 325 -17.45 7.67 21.41
C LEU A 325 -17.88 7.62 22.88
N ARG A 326 -18.91 6.83 23.20
CA ARG A 326 -19.48 6.72 24.55
C ARG A 326 -18.41 6.30 25.57
N PHE A 327 -17.62 5.30 25.22
CA PHE A 327 -16.50 4.86 26.05
C PHE A 327 -15.48 5.98 26.27
N LEU A 328 -15.09 6.71 25.22
CA LEU A 328 -14.12 7.82 25.34
C LEU A 328 -14.66 9.00 26.16
N GLN A 329 -15.97 9.25 26.15
CA GLN A 329 -16.60 10.29 26.98
C GLN A 329 -16.53 9.98 28.47
N GLU A 330 -16.54 8.69 28.84
CA GLU A 330 -16.44 8.21 30.22
C GLU A 330 -15.01 8.33 30.79
N LEU A 331 -13.99 8.51 29.94
CA LEU A 331 -12.60 8.62 30.37
C LEU A 331 -12.24 10.02 30.91
N SER A 332 -11.39 10.03 31.93
CA SER A 332 -10.80 11.25 32.48
C SER A 332 -9.72 11.84 31.57
N GLU A 333 -9.46 13.15 31.69
CA GLU A 333 -8.44 13.85 30.90
C GLU A 333 -7.02 13.24 31.02
N PRO A 334 -6.54 12.78 32.21
CA PRO A 334 -5.28 12.05 32.32
C PRO A 334 -5.26 10.72 31.57
N GLN A 335 -6.39 9.99 31.54
CA GLN A 335 -6.52 8.75 30.78
C GLN A 335 -6.48 9.05 29.27
N LEU A 336 -7.23 10.05 28.80
CA LEU A 336 -7.21 10.48 27.40
C LEU A 336 -5.80 10.94 26.96
N ARG A 337 -5.09 11.72 27.79
CA ARG A 337 -3.69 12.10 27.53
C ARG A 337 -2.75 10.91 27.47
N ALA A 338 -2.97 9.89 28.30
CA ALA A 338 -2.12 8.71 28.30
C ALA A 338 -2.25 7.88 27.02
N MET A 339 -3.37 8.01 26.29
CA MET A 339 -3.64 7.35 25.02
C MET A 339 -3.17 8.16 23.79
N LEU A 340 -2.88 9.47 23.94
CA LEU A 340 -2.41 10.31 22.82
C LEU A 340 -1.21 9.73 22.03
N PRO A 341 -0.16 9.14 22.66
CA PRO A 341 0.93 8.55 21.90
C PRO A 341 0.50 7.41 20.98
N ALA A 342 -0.58 6.70 21.34
CA ALA A 342 -1.15 5.62 20.55
C ALA A 342 -1.94 6.11 19.32
N LEU A 343 -2.26 7.41 19.23
CA LEU A 343 -2.93 7.99 18.06
C LEU A 343 -2.02 8.13 16.84
N GLN A 344 -0.70 7.98 17.01
CA GLN A 344 0.24 8.03 15.89
C GLN A 344 0.00 6.82 14.97
N GLY A 345 -0.63 7.08 13.82
CA GLY A 345 -0.91 6.05 12.81
C GLY A 345 -2.27 5.37 12.90
N THR A 346 -3.14 5.75 13.85
CA THR A 346 -4.51 5.21 13.95
C THR A 346 -5.54 6.19 13.39
N SER A 347 -6.52 5.70 12.62
CA SER A 347 -7.67 6.50 12.21
C SER A 347 -8.69 6.64 13.36
N VAL A 348 -9.27 7.82 13.53
CA VAL A 348 -10.34 8.10 14.50
C VAL A 348 -11.54 8.68 13.77
N THR A 349 -12.76 8.44 14.28
CA THR A 349 -13.97 9.02 13.68
C THR A 349 -14.01 10.54 13.93
N PRO A 350 -14.73 11.33 13.10
CA PRO A 350 -14.88 12.77 13.32
C PRO A 350 -15.41 13.10 14.74
N ALA A 351 -16.36 12.33 15.25
CA ALA A 351 -16.88 12.49 16.60
C ALA A 351 -15.81 12.31 17.68
N GLN A 352 -14.98 11.27 17.54
CA GLN A 352 -13.86 11.00 18.45
C GLN A 352 -12.79 12.11 18.35
N ALA A 353 -12.49 12.57 17.14
CA ALA A 353 -11.53 13.65 16.91
C ALA A 353 -11.99 14.96 17.58
N VAL A 354 -13.27 15.34 17.43
CA VAL A 354 -13.82 16.55 18.06
C VAL A 354 -13.75 16.46 19.58
N LEU A 355 -14.09 15.30 20.17
CA LEU A 355 -13.97 15.07 21.61
C LEU A 355 -12.52 15.24 22.10
N LEU A 356 -11.56 14.64 21.38
CA LEU A 356 -10.14 14.69 21.73
C LEU A 356 -9.57 16.11 21.59
N LEU A 357 -9.84 16.77 20.46
CA LEU A 357 -9.40 18.14 20.19
C LEU A 357 -9.98 19.11 21.23
N GLY A 358 -11.28 18.98 21.54
CA GLY A 358 -11.99 19.84 22.49
C GLY A 358 -11.53 19.70 23.94
N ARG A 359 -11.00 18.54 24.34
CA ARG A 359 -10.50 18.30 25.70
C ARG A 359 -8.99 18.45 25.87
N LEU A 360 -8.20 18.35 24.80
CA LEU A 360 -6.74 18.17 24.93
C LEU A 360 -5.88 19.29 24.32
N LEU A 361 -6.41 20.16 23.45
CA LEU A 361 -5.60 21.15 22.73
C LEU A 361 -6.06 22.60 22.94
N PRO A 362 -5.12 23.55 23.19
CA PRO A 362 -5.36 24.96 22.95
C PRO A 362 -5.38 25.25 21.45
N ARG A 363 -6.43 25.92 20.96
CA ARG A 363 -6.53 26.39 19.56
C ARG A 363 -5.42 27.40 19.26
N HIS A 364 -4.57 27.12 18.28
CA HIS A 364 -3.69 28.11 17.66
C HIS A 364 -4.06 28.20 16.19
N ASP A 365 -4.60 29.35 15.79
CA ASP A 365 -4.94 29.64 14.41
C ASP A 365 -3.67 29.86 13.60
N LEU A 366 -3.37 28.93 12.69
CA LEU A 366 -2.26 29.01 11.74
C LEU A 366 -2.52 30.00 10.59
N LEU A 367 -3.68 30.66 10.56
CA LEU A 367 -4.13 31.48 9.44
C LEU A 367 -3.83 32.98 9.58
N HIS A 368 -3.24 33.41 10.69
CA HIS A 368 -2.77 34.80 10.90
C HIS A 368 -1.24 34.94 10.79
N LEU A 369 -0.62 34.27 9.81
CA LEU A 369 0.82 34.44 9.56
C LEU A 369 1.09 35.66 8.66
N ASP A 370 1.66 36.70 9.26
CA ASP A 370 2.21 37.87 8.55
C ASP A 370 3.46 37.45 7.75
N SER A 371 3.51 37.85 6.47
CA SER A 371 4.67 37.66 5.58
C SER A 371 5.97 38.27 6.10
N ALA A 372 5.88 39.38 6.86
CA ALA A 372 7.04 39.99 7.50
C ALA A 372 7.56 39.13 8.67
N ALA A 373 6.66 38.50 9.43
CA ALA A 373 7.01 37.58 10.51
C ALA A 373 7.62 36.27 9.97
N LEU A 374 7.12 35.77 8.85
CA LEU A 374 7.62 34.56 8.16
C LEU A 374 9.06 34.75 7.64
N LEU A 375 9.36 35.91 7.04
CA LEU A 375 10.70 36.25 6.56
C LEU A 375 11.67 36.59 7.71
N ALA A 376 11.17 37.07 8.85
CA ALA A 376 11.97 37.34 10.05
C ALA A 376 12.33 36.06 10.82
N ASP A 377 11.47 35.04 10.79
CA ASP A 377 11.62 33.82 11.59
C ASP A 377 11.79 32.54 10.74
N ARG A 378 12.61 32.63 9.68
CA ARG A 378 12.83 31.58 8.67
C ARG A 378 13.17 30.20 9.24
N ARG A 379 13.83 30.16 10.42
CA ARG A 379 14.20 28.90 11.08
C ARG A 379 12.99 28.12 11.58
N ARG A 380 11.94 28.81 12.03
CA ARG A 380 10.74 28.19 12.62
C ARG A 380 9.83 27.55 11.59
N TYR A 381 9.86 28.04 10.35
CA TYR A 381 8.96 27.65 9.27
C TYR A 381 9.62 26.78 8.19
N ARG A 382 10.94 26.57 8.27
CA ARG A 382 11.75 25.87 7.26
C ARG A 382 11.35 24.42 7.03
N GLU A 383 10.95 23.74 8.10
CA GLU A 383 10.66 22.29 8.12
C GLU A 383 9.17 21.98 8.20
N LEU A 384 8.31 23.00 8.14
CA LEU A 384 6.88 22.77 8.14
C LEU A 384 6.45 22.10 6.82
N PRO A 385 5.56 21.09 6.87
CA PRO A 385 5.07 20.39 5.70
C PRO A 385 3.97 21.22 5.02
N TRP A 386 4.37 22.30 4.36
CA TRP A 386 3.46 23.14 3.57
C TRP A 386 2.81 22.31 2.46
N SER A 387 1.51 22.50 2.23
CA SER A 387 0.87 21.96 1.03
C SER A 387 1.46 22.61 -0.23
N GLU A 388 1.26 21.98 -1.39
CA GLU A 388 1.71 22.53 -2.67
C GLU A 388 1.17 23.95 -2.88
N GLN A 389 -0.11 24.18 -2.59
CA GLN A 389 -0.75 25.48 -2.77
C GLN A 389 -0.21 26.51 -1.76
N GLN A 390 -0.03 26.12 -0.50
CA GLN A 390 0.55 26.99 0.53
C GLN A 390 1.97 27.43 0.15
N ALA A 391 2.80 26.51 -0.33
CA ALA A 391 4.16 26.83 -0.76
C ALA A 391 4.16 27.82 -1.94
N GLN A 392 3.32 27.62 -2.96
CA GLN A 392 3.20 28.51 -4.12
C GLN A 392 2.70 29.91 -3.73
N PHE A 393 1.66 29.97 -2.91
CA PHE A 393 1.09 31.23 -2.41
C PHE A 393 2.13 32.02 -1.62
N LEU A 394 2.81 31.36 -0.67
CA LEU A 394 3.86 31.98 0.14
C LEU A 394 5.05 32.41 -0.72
N TRP A 395 5.46 31.61 -1.71
CA TRP A 395 6.53 31.96 -2.64
C TRP A 395 6.25 33.27 -3.38
N LYS A 396 5.03 33.43 -3.93
CA LYS A 396 4.60 34.65 -4.62
C LYS A 396 4.53 35.85 -3.66
N LYS A 397 3.97 35.65 -2.46
CA LYS A 397 3.81 36.70 -1.44
C LYS A 397 5.15 37.23 -0.92
N MET A 398 6.18 36.39 -0.86
CA MET A 398 7.53 36.77 -0.40
C MET A 398 8.29 37.68 -1.38
N GLN A 399 7.84 37.83 -2.64
CA GLN A 399 8.53 38.61 -3.69
C GLN A 399 10.05 38.32 -3.72
N VAL A 400 10.38 37.03 -3.79
CA VAL A 400 11.76 36.53 -3.71
C VAL A 400 12.64 37.21 -4.78
N PRO A 401 13.79 37.82 -4.41
CA PRO A 401 14.65 38.49 -5.38
C PRO A 401 15.25 37.52 -6.39
N THR A 402 15.40 37.97 -7.64
CA THR A 402 15.91 37.17 -8.76
C THR A 402 17.40 36.79 -8.63
N ASN A 403 18.19 37.55 -7.87
CA ASN A 403 19.61 37.28 -7.61
C ASN A 403 19.82 36.38 -6.37
N MET A 404 19.27 35.16 -6.40
CA MET A 404 19.48 34.18 -5.32
C MET A 404 20.67 33.27 -5.57
N THR A 405 21.45 33.01 -4.53
CA THR A 405 22.47 31.95 -4.51
C THR A 405 21.85 30.63 -4.04
N LEU A 406 22.50 29.50 -4.33
CA LEU A 406 22.09 28.17 -3.83
C LEU A 406 21.84 28.16 -2.31
N ARG A 407 22.71 28.82 -1.55
CA ARG A 407 22.61 28.93 -0.09
C ARG A 407 21.33 29.65 0.37
N ASN A 408 20.88 30.67 -0.38
CA ASN A 408 19.65 31.40 -0.07
C ASN A 408 18.41 30.54 -0.34
N LEU A 409 18.44 29.73 -1.40
CA LEU A 409 17.36 28.78 -1.72
C LEU A 409 17.27 27.66 -0.69
N GLN A 410 18.40 27.07 -0.29
CA GLN A 410 18.44 26.04 0.77
C GLN A 410 17.93 26.56 2.13
N ALA A 411 18.06 27.86 2.40
CA ALA A 411 17.56 28.49 3.62
C ALA A 411 16.03 28.61 3.66
N LEU A 412 15.34 28.53 2.52
CA LEU A 412 13.87 28.54 2.45
C LEU A 412 13.24 27.18 2.79
N GLY A 413 14.01 26.08 2.75
CA GLY A 413 13.52 24.75 3.09
C GLY A 413 12.34 24.32 2.22
N THR A 414 11.28 23.81 2.84
CA THR A 414 10.07 23.33 2.14
C THR A 414 9.34 24.41 1.32
N LEU A 415 9.52 25.70 1.65
CA LEU A 415 8.96 26.80 0.87
C LEU A 415 9.54 26.89 -0.56
N ALA A 416 10.75 26.36 -0.79
CA ALA A 416 11.35 26.34 -2.12
C ALA A 416 10.52 25.54 -3.14
N GLY A 417 9.69 24.59 -2.68
CA GLY A 417 8.77 23.84 -3.54
C GLY A 417 7.72 24.70 -4.25
N GLY A 418 7.50 25.93 -3.77
CA GLY A 418 6.56 26.90 -4.37
C GLY A 418 7.09 27.64 -5.61
N MET A 419 8.35 27.44 -6.00
CA MET A 419 9.00 28.21 -7.08
C MET A 419 8.29 28.09 -8.44
N SER A 420 8.25 29.18 -9.20
CA SER A 420 7.64 29.22 -10.54
C SER A 420 8.59 28.71 -11.64
N CYS A 421 8.01 28.24 -12.75
CA CYS A 421 8.81 27.84 -13.92
C CYS A 421 9.58 29.05 -14.51
N GLU A 422 9.00 30.25 -14.47
CA GLU A 422 9.68 31.48 -14.90
C GLU A 422 10.94 31.75 -14.07
N PHE A 423 10.85 31.60 -12.74
CA PHE A 423 12.02 31.71 -11.86
C PHE A 423 13.06 30.65 -12.19
N LEU A 424 12.63 29.39 -12.39
CA LEU A 424 13.52 28.28 -12.72
C LEU A 424 14.27 28.51 -14.05
N GLN A 425 13.60 29.08 -15.05
CA GLN A 425 14.20 29.47 -16.32
C GLN A 425 15.19 30.63 -16.17
N GLN A 426 14.97 31.57 -15.26
CA GLN A 426 15.90 32.67 -15.00
C GLN A 426 17.20 32.18 -14.35
N ILE A 427 17.11 31.19 -13.45
CA ILE A 427 18.28 30.59 -12.81
C ILE A 427 18.90 29.46 -13.64
N SER A 428 18.34 29.17 -14.81
CA SER A 428 18.79 28.06 -15.65
C SER A 428 20.14 28.29 -16.29
N SER A 429 20.75 29.46 -16.16
CA SER A 429 22.13 29.74 -16.56
C SER A 429 23.12 29.67 -15.39
N MET A 430 22.68 29.38 -14.16
CA MET A 430 23.58 29.22 -13.02
C MET A 430 24.52 28.01 -13.21
N ALA A 431 25.76 28.12 -12.72
CA ALA A 431 26.69 26.99 -12.65
C ALA A 431 26.12 25.86 -11.78
N ASP A 432 25.59 26.22 -10.61
CA ASP A 432 25.03 25.28 -9.62
C ASP A 432 23.58 24.84 -9.93
N PHE A 433 23.10 24.99 -11.17
CA PHE A 433 21.70 24.70 -11.53
C PHE A 433 21.31 23.24 -11.23
N LEU A 434 22.20 22.28 -11.50
CA LEU A 434 21.96 20.87 -11.18
C LEU A 434 21.84 20.64 -9.67
N GLU A 435 22.58 21.38 -8.84
CA GLU A 435 22.48 21.32 -7.38
C GLU A 435 21.17 21.92 -6.87
N VAL A 436 20.64 22.94 -7.55
CA VAL A 436 19.29 23.47 -7.27
C VAL A 436 18.22 22.43 -7.62
N VAL A 437 18.33 21.76 -8.77
CA VAL A 437 17.40 20.68 -9.15
C VAL A 437 17.47 19.55 -8.11
N HIS A 438 18.66 19.11 -7.72
CA HIS A 438 18.85 18.10 -6.68
C HIS A 438 18.19 18.50 -5.36
N MET A 439 18.39 19.74 -4.90
CA MET A 439 17.74 20.26 -3.68
C MET A 439 16.21 20.17 -3.74
N VAL A 440 15.60 20.55 -4.88
CA VAL A 440 14.14 20.53 -5.06
C VAL A 440 13.59 19.10 -4.99
N TYR A 441 14.31 18.13 -5.55
CA TYR A 441 13.96 16.71 -5.48
C TYR A 441 14.17 16.07 -4.09
N GLN A 442 14.94 16.73 -3.21
CA GLN A 442 15.12 16.32 -1.83
C GLN A 442 14.07 16.89 -0.86
N LEU A 443 13.14 17.72 -1.35
CA LEU A 443 12.06 18.24 -0.52
C LEU A 443 11.08 17.13 -0.09
N PRO A 444 10.65 17.08 1.18
CA PRO A 444 9.74 16.05 1.70
C PRO A 444 8.34 16.09 1.08
N THR A 445 7.94 17.24 0.52
CA THR A 445 6.65 17.45 -0.16
C THR A 445 6.64 16.94 -1.61
N GLY A 446 7.80 16.54 -2.15
CA GLY A 446 7.96 16.18 -3.56
C GLY A 446 7.92 17.38 -4.52
N VAL A 447 8.08 17.11 -5.82
CA VAL A 447 8.09 18.11 -6.89
C VAL A 447 6.74 18.10 -7.62
N ARG A 448 6.06 19.24 -7.63
CA ARG A 448 4.79 19.43 -8.36
C ARG A 448 4.92 19.17 -9.85
N GLY A 449 3.87 18.65 -10.48
CA GLY A 449 3.88 18.24 -11.88
C GLY A 449 4.29 19.34 -12.87
N SER A 450 3.76 20.56 -12.72
CA SER A 450 4.10 21.69 -13.59
C SER A 450 5.57 22.11 -13.48
N LEU A 451 6.14 22.11 -12.28
CA LEU A 451 7.55 22.39 -12.05
C LEU A 451 8.44 21.26 -12.57
N ARG A 452 8.03 19.99 -12.40
CA ARG A 452 8.70 18.81 -12.96
C ARG A 452 8.82 18.90 -14.48
N THR A 453 7.72 19.21 -15.17
CA THR A 453 7.74 19.42 -16.63
C THR A 453 8.69 20.54 -17.03
N CYS A 454 8.74 21.63 -16.25
CA CYS A 454 9.64 22.76 -16.50
C CYS A 454 11.11 22.38 -16.31
N ILE A 455 11.45 21.68 -15.22
CA ILE A 455 12.79 21.17 -14.93
C ILE A 455 13.29 20.33 -16.11
N TRP A 456 12.49 19.38 -16.60
CA TRP A 456 12.91 18.55 -17.72
C TRP A 456 13.02 19.29 -19.05
N ALA A 457 12.14 20.26 -19.30
CA ALA A 457 12.26 21.10 -20.49
C ALA A 457 13.60 21.86 -20.49
N GLU A 458 14.02 22.36 -19.33
CA GLU A 458 15.25 23.12 -19.20
C GLU A 458 16.51 22.24 -19.23
N LEU A 459 16.47 21.08 -18.58
CA LEU A 459 17.53 20.08 -18.69
C LEU A 459 17.67 19.59 -20.16
N GLN A 460 16.56 19.39 -20.88
CA GLN A 460 16.60 19.05 -22.31
C GLN A 460 17.19 20.15 -23.19
N ARG A 461 16.90 21.44 -22.92
CA ARG A 461 17.55 22.54 -23.63
C ARG A 461 19.05 22.54 -23.43
N ARG A 462 19.50 22.32 -22.19
CA ARG A 462 20.93 22.17 -21.87
C ARG A 462 21.56 20.98 -22.61
N MET A 463 20.85 19.85 -22.72
CA MET A 463 21.31 18.66 -23.46
C MET A 463 21.30 18.85 -25.00
N ALA A 464 20.50 19.77 -25.55
CA ALA A 464 20.34 19.97 -27.00
C ALA A 464 21.33 20.98 -27.62
N MET A 465 22.21 21.58 -26.81
CA MET A 465 23.23 22.52 -27.30
C MET A 465 24.34 21.78 -28.07
N PRO A 466 24.72 22.22 -29.28
CA PRO A 466 25.74 21.56 -30.07
C PRO A 466 27.15 22.05 -29.66
N GLU A 467 27.85 21.34 -28.77
CA GLU A 467 29.31 21.22 -28.73
C GLU A 467 29.79 20.12 -27.73
N PRO A 468 31.09 19.72 -27.68
CA PRO A 468 31.55 18.33 -27.63
C PRO A 468 31.58 17.72 -26.21
N GLU A 469 30.48 17.79 -25.48
CA GLU A 469 30.34 17.19 -24.14
C GLU A 469 29.19 16.17 -24.04
N LEU A 470 28.50 15.87 -25.14
CA LEU A 470 27.44 14.83 -25.15
C LEU A 470 27.99 13.42 -24.90
N ALA A 471 29.26 13.15 -25.20
CA ALA A 471 29.95 11.92 -24.80
C ALA A 471 30.47 11.96 -23.35
N ALA A 472 30.49 13.14 -22.71
CA ALA A 472 30.96 13.36 -21.34
C ALA A 472 29.83 13.37 -20.29
N LEU A 473 28.56 13.50 -20.71
CA LEU A 473 27.39 13.56 -19.81
C LEU A 473 26.68 12.21 -19.57
N GLY A 474 27.04 11.15 -20.31
CA GLY A 474 26.58 9.78 -20.02
C GLY A 474 26.86 9.35 -18.56
N PRO A 475 28.06 9.63 -18.01
CA PRO A 475 28.38 9.42 -16.59
C PRO A 475 27.63 10.35 -15.62
N GLU A 476 27.24 11.57 -16.02
CA GLU A 476 26.48 12.49 -15.17
C GLU A 476 25.00 12.09 -15.04
N LEU A 477 24.41 11.46 -16.08
CA LEU A 477 23.10 10.81 -15.97
C LEU A 477 23.11 9.65 -14.96
N SER A 478 24.22 8.92 -14.87
CA SER A 478 24.48 7.89 -13.85
C SER A 478 24.64 8.46 -12.45
N GLY A 479 24.98 9.75 -12.34
CA GLY A 479 25.14 10.49 -11.09
C GLY A 479 23.93 11.37 -10.71
N LEU A 480 22.85 11.34 -11.51
CA LEU A 480 21.61 12.02 -11.15
C LEU A 480 20.98 11.38 -9.92
N ASP A 481 20.28 12.20 -9.14
CA ASP A 481 19.46 11.71 -8.05
C ASP A 481 18.50 10.62 -8.54
N THR A 482 18.42 9.50 -7.84
CA THR A 482 17.59 8.36 -8.24
C THR A 482 16.11 8.74 -8.33
N LYS A 483 15.63 9.74 -7.56
CA LYS A 483 14.27 10.29 -7.69
C LYS A 483 14.05 11.06 -8.98
N LEU A 484 15.07 11.74 -9.51
CA LEU A 484 14.98 12.45 -10.78
C LEU A 484 14.90 11.46 -11.96
N LEU A 485 15.58 10.31 -11.86
CA LEU A 485 15.48 9.23 -12.85
C LEU A 485 14.07 8.60 -12.90
N LEU A 486 13.39 8.47 -11.76
CA LEU A 486 11.99 8.01 -11.71
C LEU A 486 11.03 8.98 -12.40
N ASP A 487 11.32 10.27 -12.36
CA ASP A 487 10.52 11.35 -12.97
C ASP A 487 10.89 11.61 -14.44
N LEU A 488 11.66 10.72 -15.08
CA LEU A 488 12.04 10.84 -16.48
C LEU A 488 10.82 10.71 -17.43
N PRO A 489 10.69 11.60 -18.43
CA PRO A 489 9.59 11.56 -19.37
C PRO A 489 9.55 10.24 -20.12
N ILE A 490 8.34 9.73 -20.40
CA ILE A 490 8.14 8.42 -21.05
C ILE A 490 8.99 8.28 -22.32
N ARG A 491 9.05 9.34 -23.13
CA ARG A 491 9.82 9.37 -24.39
C ARG A 491 11.34 9.20 -24.23
N LEU A 492 11.87 9.43 -23.04
CA LEU A 492 13.30 9.32 -22.73
C LEU A 492 13.64 8.01 -22.01
N ILE A 493 12.66 7.26 -21.50
CA ILE A 493 12.90 5.98 -20.79
C ILE A 493 13.67 4.99 -21.67
N ASP A 494 13.35 4.93 -22.97
CA ASP A 494 14.05 4.03 -23.91
C ASP A 494 15.54 4.41 -24.10
N ARG A 495 15.93 5.65 -23.74
CA ARG A 495 17.31 6.15 -23.85
C ARG A 495 18.15 5.87 -22.60
N LEU A 496 17.54 5.38 -21.51
CA LEU A 496 18.28 5.03 -20.29
C LEU A 496 19.30 3.93 -20.58
N SER A 497 20.51 4.09 -20.05
CA SER A 497 21.52 3.04 -20.05
C SER A 497 21.06 1.86 -19.18
N ASN A 498 21.69 0.71 -19.40
CA ASN A 498 21.38 -0.51 -18.64
C ASN A 498 21.74 -0.36 -17.15
N GLU A 499 22.76 0.44 -16.82
CA GLU A 499 23.15 0.76 -15.44
C GLU A 499 22.11 1.70 -14.79
N SER A 500 21.68 2.73 -15.52
CA SER A 500 20.74 3.74 -15.00
C SER A 500 19.36 3.14 -14.68
N ILE A 501 18.87 2.23 -15.54
CA ILE A 501 17.60 1.53 -15.28
C ILE A 501 17.72 0.60 -14.06
N MET A 502 18.88 0.02 -13.79
CA MET A 502 19.08 -0.81 -12.59
C MET A 502 19.08 0.02 -11.31
N LEU A 503 19.60 1.26 -11.32
CA LEU A 503 19.45 2.19 -10.19
C LEU A 503 17.98 2.52 -9.91
N VAL A 504 17.16 2.66 -10.96
CA VAL A 504 15.72 2.83 -10.83
C VAL A 504 15.07 1.59 -10.20
N VAL A 505 15.43 0.39 -10.66
CA VAL A 505 14.95 -0.88 -10.08
C VAL A 505 15.30 -0.97 -8.60
N GLU A 506 16.54 -0.66 -8.21
CA GLU A 506 16.97 -0.65 -6.81
C GLU A 506 16.20 0.35 -5.96
N LEU A 507 15.96 1.57 -6.47
CA LEU A 507 15.17 2.58 -5.77
C LEU A 507 13.71 2.14 -5.56
N VAL A 508 13.09 1.56 -6.60
CA VAL A 508 11.70 1.07 -6.51
C VAL A 508 11.58 -0.07 -5.52
N ARG A 509 12.58 -0.97 -5.46
CA ARG A 509 12.61 -2.05 -4.46
C ARG A 509 12.72 -1.51 -3.04
N GLY A 510 13.53 -0.47 -2.83
CA GLY A 510 13.68 0.17 -1.51
C GLY A 510 12.49 1.05 -1.11
N THR A 511 11.83 1.69 -2.08
CA THR A 511 10.77 2.69 -1.85
C THR A 511 9.64 2.60 -2.90
N PRO A 512 8.80 1.55 -2.85
CA PRO A 512 7.78 1.28 -3.88
C PRO A 512 6.73 2.39 -4.03
N GLU A 513 6.49 3.17 -2.98
CA GLU A 513 5.52 4.27 -3.00
C GLU A 513 5.85 5.36 -4.03
N GLN A 514 7.14 5.57 -4.32
CA GLN A 514 7.58 6.56 -5.32
C GLN A 514 7.16 6.14 -6.74
N LEU A 515 7.14 4.84 -7.03
CA LEU A 515 6.63 4.31 -8.30
C LEU A 515 5.12 4.58 -8.44
N LEU A 516 4.36 4.48 -7.35
CA LEU A 516 2.90 4.62 -7.37
C LEU A 516 2.44 6.07 -7.57
N ALA A 517 3.30 7.05 -7.27
CA ALA A 517 3.05 8.46 -7.58
C ALA A 517 3.10 8.77 -9.09
N LEU A 518 3.63 7.85 -9.92
CA LEU A 518 3.72 8.02 -11.37
C LEU A 518 2.41 7.65 -12.08
N THR A 519 2.19 8.17 -13.28
CA THR A 519 1.00 7.80 -14.07
C THR A 519 1.05 6.33 -14.49
N PRO A 520 -0.10 5.66 -14.75
CA PRO A 520 -0.12 4.26 -15.15
C PRO A 520 0.78 3.94 -16.35
N LEU A 521 0.84 4.85 -17.33
CA LEU A 521 1.68 4.70 -18.52
C LEU A 521 3.18 4.80 -18.21
N HIS A 522 3.58 5.69 -17.30
CA HIS A 522 4.98 5.77 -16.85
C HIS A 522 5.42 4.48 -16.15
N ARG A 523 4.57 3.96 -15.25
CA ARG A 523 4.83 2.70 -14.53
C ARG A 523 5.03 1.54 -15.48
N ALA A 524 4.14 1.40 -16.47
CA ALA A 524 4.24 0.37 -17.50
C ALA A 524 5.51 0.53 -18.35
N ALA A 525 5.85 1.76 -18.77
CA ALA A 525 7.05 2.02 -19.57
C ALA A 525 8.35 1.67 -18.81
N LEU A 526 8.44 2.02 -17.51
CA LEU A 526 9.57 1.64 -16.66
C LEU A 526 9.64 0.12 -16.48
N ALA A 527 8.52 -0.54 -16.21
CA ALA A 527 8.46 -1.99 -16.03
C ALA A 527 8.91 -2.73 -17.30
N GLU A 528 8.43 -2.32 -18.47
CA GLU A 528 8.81 -2.90 -19.76
C GLU A 528 10.29 -2.63 -20.09
N ARG A 529 10.82 -1.43 -19.82
CA ARG A 529 12.24 -1.11 -20.06
C ARG A 529 13.15 -1.90 -19.14
N ALA A 530 12.78 -2.06 -17.87
CA ALA A 530 13.50 -2.87 -16.89
C ALA A 530 13.48 -4.36 -17.27
N LEU A 531 12.32 -4.89 -17.68
CA LEU A 531 12.23 -6.27 -18.15
C LEU A 531 13.09 -6.49 -19.40
N GLN A 532 13.06 -5.58 -20.37
CA GLN A 532 13.90 -5.68 -21.58
C GLN A 532 15.40 -5.67 -21.27
N ASN A 533 15.82 -4.98 -20.20
CA ASN A 533 17.20 -4.98 -19.73
C ASN A 533 17.61 -6.34 -19.14
N LEU A 534 16.73 -6.96 -18.36
CA LEU A 534 16.99 -8.21 -17.63
C LEU A 534 16.73 -9.47 -18.46
N ALA A 535 15.76 -9.42 -19.37
CA ALA A 535 15.27 -10.54 -20.17
C ALA A 535 14.85 -10.04 -21.57
N PRO A 536 15.65 -10.30 -22.63
CA PRO A 536 15.33 -9.93 -24.01
C PRO A 536 13.94 -10.43 -24.43
N LYS A 537 13.27 -9.74 -25.37
CA LYS A 537 11.84 -9.94 -25.70
C LYS A 537 11.41 -11.39 -25.99
N GLU A 538 12.31 -12.26 -26.41
CA GLU A 538 12.03 -13.65 -26.79
C GLU A 538 12.34 -14.66 -25.68
N THR A 539 12.95 -14.24 -24.57
CA THR A 539 13.33 -15.15 -23.49
C THR A 539 12.19 -15.30 -22.48
N ILE A 540 12.03 -16.51 -21.94
CA ILE A 540 11.20 -16.74 -20.76
C ILE A 540 11.73 -15.92 -19.57
N VAL A 541 10.82 -15.48 -18.70
CA VAL A 541 11.19 -14.70 -17.51
C VAL A 541 11.55 -15.66 -16.39
N SER A 542 12.80 -15.60 -15.91
CA SER A 542 13.25 -16.47 -14.81
C SER A 542 12.81 -15.94 -13.45
N ARG A 543 12.95 -16.76 -12.40
CA ARG A 543 12.65 -16.39 -11.01
C ARG A 543 13.49 -15.20 -10.57
N GLU A 544 14.79 -15.23 -10.88
CA GLU A 544 15.74 -14.18 -10.51
C GLU A 544 15.37 -12.84 -11.16
N VAL A 545 14.84 -12.86 -12.39
CA VAL A 545 14.37 -11.65 -13.08
C VAL A 545 13.15 -11.07 -12.37
N LEU A 546 12.17 -11.90 -11.97
CA LEU A 546 10.98 -11.42 -11.23
C LEU A 546 11.36 -10.85 -9.86
N GLU A 547 12.21 -11.55 -9.11
CA GLU A 547 12.71 -11.08 -7.81
C GLU A 547 13.51 -9.77 -7.96
N THR A 548 14.22 -9.61 -9.09
CA THR A 548 14.94 -8.38 -9.41
C THR A 548 14.01 -7.23 -9.77
N LEU A 549 12.96 -7.47 -10.55
CA LEU A 549 11.96 -6.45 -10.90
C LEU A 549 11.14 -5.99 -9.69
N GLY A 550 10.85 -6.89 -8.75
CA GLY A 550 10.09 -6.59 -7.54
C GLY A 550 8.73 -5.93 -7.86
N PRO A 551 8.39 -4.76 -7.27
CA PRO A 551 7.11 -4.09 -7.49
C PRO A 551 6.78 -3.74 -8.96
N LEU A 552 7.79 -3.64 -9.83
CA LEU A 552 7.58 -3.35 -11.26
C LEU A 552 6.83 -4.48 -11.98
N VAL A 553 6.87 -5.71 -11.46
CA VAL A 553 6.15 -6.86 -12.03
C VAL A 553 4.66 -6.56 -12.18
N GLY A 554 4.07 -5.85 -11.21
CA GLY A 554 2.65 -5.50 -11.21
C GLY A 554 2.20 -4.58 -12.35
N PHE A 555 3.13 -4.07 -13.19
CA PHE A 555 2.84 -3.16 -14.29
C PHE A 555 3.32 -3.68 -15.65
N LEU A 556 3.69 -4.96 -15.75
CA LEU A 556 4.02 -5.60 -17.02
C LEU A 556 2.79 -5.68 -17.94
N GLY A 557 3.01 -5.54 -19.24
CA GLY A 557 1.99 -5.74 -20.26
C GLY A 557 1.61 -7.21 -20.42
N THR A 558 0.51 -7.46 -21.14
CA THR A 558 -0.05 -8.80 -21.36
C THR A 558 0.95 -9.78 -21.97
N GLU A 559 1.63 -9.40 -23.05
CA GLU A 559 2.63 -10.25 -23.73
C GLU A 559 3.83 -10.58 -22.82
N SER A 560 4.31 -9.57 -22.08
CA SER A 560 5.40 -9.74 -21.12
C SER A 560 5.02 -10.63 -19.95
N THR A 561 3.77 -10.56 -19.49
CA THR A 561 3.23 -11.39 -18.40
C THR A 561 3.12 -12.86 -18.83
N ARG A 562 2.68 -13.13 -20.06
CA ARG A 562 2.58 -14.49 -20.63
C ARG A 562 3.93 -15.19 -20.82
N ARG A 563 5.04 -14.45 -20.82
CA ARG A 563 6.41 -15.01 -20.86
C ARG A 563 6.86 -15.59 -19.52
N ILE A 564 6.11 -15.39 -18.44
CA ILE A 564 6.40 -15.93 -17.11
C ILE A 564 5.90 -17.39 -17.05
N PRO A 565 6.78 -18.38 -16.82
CA PRO A 565 6.35 -19.76 -16.63
C PRO A 565 5.42 -19.91 -15.40
N LEU A 566 4.35 -20.69 -15.54
CA LEU A 566 3.30 -20.83 -14.51
C LEU A 566 3.85 -21.33 -13.16
N GLN A 567 4.84 -22.23 -13.18
CA GLN A 567 5.51 -22.72 -11.96
C GLN A 567 6.31 -21.64 -11.23
N ILE A 568 6.88 -20.70 -11.98
CA ILE A 568 7.59 -19.56 -11.39
C ILE A 568 6.57 -18.57 -10.82
N LEU A 569 5.47 -18.33 -11.54
CA LEU A 569 4.38 -17.47 -11.09
C LEU A 569 3.73 -17.98 -9.80
N LEU A 570 3.45 -19.29 -9.70
CA LEU A 570 2.90 -19.94 -8.51
C LEU A 570 3.73 -19.64 -7.26
N ALA A 571 5.06 -19.78 -7.39
CA ALA A 571 5.99 -19.51 -6.30
C ALA A 571 6.18 -18.01 -6.00
N HIS A 572 5.62 -17.11 -6.82
CA HIS A 572 5.72 -15.66 -6.68
C HIS A 572 4.40 -15.02 -6.20
N LEU A 573 3.30 -15.77 -6.12
CA LEU A 573 1.96 -15.26 -5.74
C LEU A 573 1.96 -14.55 -4.38
N SER A 574 2.69 -15.10 -3.40
CA SER A 574 2.80 -14.52 -2.05
C SER A 574 3.37 -13.09 -2.07
N GLN A 575 4.34 -12.82 -2.96
CA GLN A 575 4.97 -11.51 -3.12
C GLN A 575 4.04 -10.55 -3.86
N LEU A 576 3.33 -11.02 -4.90
CA LEU A 576 2.34 -10.23 -5.65
C LEU A 576 1.18 -9.77 -4.77
N GLN A 577 0.82 -10.53 -3.72
CA GLN A 577 -0.16 -10.10 -2.72
C GLN A 577 0.25 -8.80 -2.02
N GLY A 578 1.54 -8.46 -1.92
CA GLY A 578 2.00 -7.18 -1.35
C GLY A 578 1.99 -6.00 -2.35
N PHE A 579 1.89 -6.27 -3.65
CA PHE A 579 2.10 -5.25 -4.68
C PHE A 579 0.81 -4.59 -5.17
N CYS A 580 0.95 -3.35 -5.65
CA CYS A 580 -0.03 -2.71 -6.51
C CYS A 580 0.02 -3.35 -7.89
N LEU A 581 -1.13 -3.80 -8.39
CA LEU A 581 -1.26 -4.45 -9.68
C LEU A 581 -2.03 -3.52 -10.61
N GLY A 582 -1.40 -3.13 -11.72
CA GLY A 582 -2.08 -2.37 -12.78
C GLY A 582 -3.19 -3.21 -13.42
N GLU A 583 -4.22 -2.54 -13.95
CA GLU A 583 -5.43 -3.19 -14.48
C GLU A 583 -5.13 -4.29 -15.52
N LEU A 584 -4.21 -4.02 -16.45
CA LEU A 584 -3.79 -4.99 -17.48
C LEU A 584 -3.12 -6.23 -16.88
N PHE A 585 -2.17 -6.03 -15.97
CA PHE A 585 -1.47 -7.13 -15.30
C PHE A 585 -2.42 -7.92 -14.41
N ALA A 586 -3.27 -7.24 -13.63
CA ALA A 586 -4.24 -7.88 -12.75
C ALA A 586 -5.23 -8.73 -13.55
N THR A 587 -5.74 -8.23 -14.68
CA THR A 587 -6.68 -8.96 -15.54
C THR A 587 -6.02 -10.22 -16.11
N GLU A 588 -4.82 -10.10 -16.67
CA GLU A 588 -4.10 -11.25 -17.22
C GLU A 588 -3.70 -12.25 -16.12
N LEU A 589 -3.26 -11.78 -14.96
CA LEU A 589 -2.99 -12.63 -13.80
C LEU A 589 -4.24 -13.41 -13.37
N GLY A 590 -5.41 -12.76 -13.37
CA GLY A 590 -6.68 -13.42 -13.08
C GLY A 590 -6.96 -14.60 -14.01
N GLU A 591 -6.79 -14.42 -15.32
CA GLU A 591 -6.92 -15.50 -16.30
C GLU A 591 -5.89 -16.63 -16.12
N LEU A 592 -4.65 -16.28 -15.76
CA LEU A 592 -3.59 -17.26 -15.49
C LEU A 592 -3.89 -18.10 -14.24
N LEU A 593 -4.44 -17.51 -13.17
CA LEU A 593 -4.78 -18.23 -11.94
C LEU A 593 -5.79 -19.36 -12.19
N LEU A 594 -6.68 -19.20 -13.17
CA LEU A 594 -7.71 -20.19 -13.51
C LEU A 594 -7.18 -21.43 -14.28
N GLN A 595 -5.89 -21.46 -14.62
CA GLN A 595 -5.29 -22.60 -15.32
C GLN A 595 -4.90 -23.72 -14.34
N GLU A 596 -5.05 -24.98 -14.76
CA GLU A 596 -4.80 -26.16 -13.91
C GLU A 596 -3.39 -26.31 -13.29
N PRO A 597 -2.27 -25.82 -13.86
CA PRO A 597 -0.98 -25.85 -13.16
C PRO A 597 -0.83 -24.75 -12.09
N LEU A 598 -1.83 -23.88 -11.90
CA LEU A 598 -1.87 -22.84 -10.86
C LEU A 598 -2.90 -23.17 -9.79
N LEU A 599 -4.14 -22.68 -9.92
CA LEU A 599 -5.24 -22.98 -9.00
C LEU A 599 -6.39 -23.72 -9.68
N GLY A 600 -6.41 -23.75 -11.02
CA GLY A 600 -7.47 -24.41 -11.78
C GLY A 600 -8.84 -23.74 -11.63
N LYS A 601 -9.88 -24.52 -11.85
CA LYS A 601 -11.27 -24.04 -11.95
C LYS A 601 -11.83 -23.62 -10.59
N PRO A 602 -12.51 -22.46 -10.47
CA PRO A 602 -13.02 -21.94 -9.20
C PRO A 602 -13.96 -22.89 -8.47
N GLU A 603 -14.76 -23.68 -9.19
CA GLU A 603 -15.72 -24.64 -8.63
C GLU A 603 -15.05 -25.77 -7.84
N LEU A 604 -13.76 -25.97 -8.03
CA LEU A 604 -12.97 -27.03 -7.39
C LEU A 604 -12.06 -26.50 -6.28
N TRP A 605 -12.10 -25.18 -6.02
CA TRP A 605 -11.25 -24.57 -5.00
C TRP A 605 -11.65 -25.04 -3.60
N SER A 606 -10.66 -25.43 -2.82
CA SER A 606 -10.78 -25.67 -1.38
C SER A 606 -10.36 -24.42 -0.59
N GLN A 607 -10.41 -24.51 0.73
CA GLN A 607 -9.92 -23.45 1.61
C GLN A 607 -8.44 -23.12 1.33
N ASP A 608 -7.64 -24.11 0.95
CA ASP A 608 -6.20 -23.94 0.75
C ASP A 608 -5.88 -23.10 -0.51
N GLU A 609 -6.58 -23.32 -1.63
CA GLU A 609 -6.41 -22.50 -2.84
C GLU A 609 -6.81 -21.04 -2.59
N ILE A 610 -7.87 -20.80 -1.81
CA ILE A 610 -8.29 -19.44 -1.43
C ILE A 610 -7.24 -18.77 -0.55
N GLU A 611 -6.69 -19.50 0.44
CA GLU A 611 -5.64 -18.98 1.30
C GLU A 611 -4.33 -18.73 0.54
N GLN A 612 -4.00 -19.57 -0.44
CA GLN A 612 -2.85 -19.40 -1.34
C GLN A 612 -3.02 -18.20 -2.28
N ALA A 613 -4.21 -18.02 -2.87
CA ALA A 613 -4.52 -16.84 -3.68
C ALA A 613 -4.49 -15.55 -2.84
N GLY A 614 -5.01 -15.61 -1.62
CA GLY A 614 -5.15 -14.44 -0.74
C GLY A 614 -5.86 -13.30 -1.46
N ARG A 615 -5.38 -12.06 -1.34
CA ARG A 615 -6.03 -10.92 -2.00
C ARG A 615 -6.03 -10.98 -3.53
N LEU A 616 -5.27 -11.88 -4.14
CA LEU A 616 -5.29 -12.07 -5.59
C LEU A 616 -6.62 -12.65 -6.08
N VAL A 617 -7.50 -13.16 -5.20
CA VAL A 617 -8.89 -13.49 -5.57
C VAL A 617 -9.60 -12.29 -6.24
N PHE A 618 -9.25 -11.05 -5.84
CA PHE A 618 -9.83 -9.84 -6.44
C PHE A 618 -9.27 -9.50 -7.83
N THR A 619 -8.32 -10.26 -8.38
CA THR A 619 -7.93 -10.14 -9.80
C THR A 619 -8.95 -10.82 -10.71
N LEU A 620 -9.64 -11.86 -10.23
CA LEU A 620 -10.69 -12.58 -10.95
C LEU A 620 -11.89 -11.69 -11.29
N SER A 621 -12.69 -12.13 -12.27
CA SER A 621 -13.99 -11.52 -12.56
C SER A 621 -15.00 -11.79 -11.43
N ALA A 622 -16.05 -10.97 -11.33
CA ALA A 622 -17.10 -11.19 -10.32
C ALA A 622 -17.85 -12.52 -10.57
N GLU A 623 -17.97 -12.90 -11.84
CA GLU A 623 -18.54 -14.16 -12.28
C GLU A 623 -17.71 -15.35 -11.79
N ALA A 624 -16.39 -15.31 -11.95
CA ALA A 624 -15.49 -16.38 -11.48
C ALA A 624 -15.51 -16.51 -9.95
N ILE A 625 -15.55 -15.40 -9.21
CA ILE A 625 -15.65 -15.42 -7.74
C ILE A 625 -16.96 -16.07 -7.29
N SER A 626 -18.07 -15.84 -8.00
CA SER A 626 -19.37 -16.41 -7.64
C SER A 626 -19.47 -17.93 -7.77
N LEU A 627 -18.52 -18.56 -8.47
CA LEU A 627 -18.44 -20.00 -8.69
C LEU A 627 -17.68 -20.73 -7.58
N VAL A 628 -17.01 -20.01 -6.68
CA VAL A 628 -16.23 -20.60 -5.57
C VAL A 628 -17.19 -21.30 -4.57
N PRO A 629 -16.91 -22.56 -4.17
CA PRO A 629 -17.74 -23.30 -3.23
C PRO A 629 -17.91 -22.59 -1.88
N ARG A 630 -19.10 -22.69 -1.28
CA ARG A 630 -19.39 -22.09 0.03
C ARG A 630 -18.56 -22.72 1.15
N GLU A 631 -18.25 -24.01 1.01
CA GLU A 631 -17.46 -24.80 1.94
C GLU A 631 -16.01 -24.29 2.02
N ALA A 632 -15.49 -23.74 0.93
CA ALA A 632 -14.16 -23.14 0.87
C ALA A 632 -14.15 -21.71 1.48
N LEU A 633 -15.28 -21.00 1.43
CA LEU A 633 -15.48 -19.66 1.97
C LEU A 633 -16.10 -19.68 3.38
N SER A 634 -15.43 -20.33 4.33
CA SER A 634 -15.85 -20.26 5.74
C SER A 634 -15.89 -18.78 6.22
N PRO A 635 -16.70 -18.43 7.23
CA PRO A 635 -16.77 -17.05 7.74
C PRO A 635 -15.40 -16.48 8.11
N GLU A 636 -14.51 -17.31 8.67
CA GLU A 636 -13.15 -16.91 9.07
C GLU A 636 -12.22 -16.71 7.87
N THR A 637 -12.43 -17.46 6.79
CA THR A 637 -11.64 -17.32 5.55
C THR A 637 -12.08 -16.09 4.79
N LEU A 638 -13.39 -15.85 4.74
CA LEU A 638 -14.01 -14.66 4.15
C LEU A 638 -13.58 -13.38 4.87
N GLU A 639 -13.76 -13.34 6.19
CA GLU A 639 -13.38 -12.19 7.04
C GLU A 639 -11.92 -11.83 6.80
N ARG A 640 -11.03 -12.81 6.84
CA ARG A 640 -9.59 -12.61 6.68
C ARG A 640 -9.20 -12.15 5.27
N LEU A 641 -9.89 -12.63 4.23
CA LEU A 641 -9.66 -12.19 2.86
C LEU A 641 -10.09 -10.73 2.67
N LEU A 642 -11.26 -10.36 3.20
CA LEU A 642 -11.76 -8.98 3.18
C LEU A 642 -10.88 -8.05 4.01
N GLU A 643 -10.43 -8.51 5.17
CA GLU A 643 -9.53 -7.76 6.04
C GLU A 643 -8.18 -7.50 5.37
N LYS A 644 -7.53 -8.54 4.80
CA LYS A 644 -6.27 -8.35 4.07
C LYS A 644 -6.43 -7.36 2.93
N GLN A 645 -7.57 -7.40 2.24
CA GLN A 645 -7.86 -6.44 1.18
C GLN A 645 -8.06 -5.02 1.73
N GLN A 646 -8.80 -4.86 2.84
CA GLN A 646 -9.03 -3.57 3.48
C GLN A 646 -7.74 -2.98 4.08
N SER A 647 -6.93 -3.79 4.76
CA SER A 647 -5.62 -3.40 5.30
C SER A 647 -4.68 -2.92 4.18
N TRP A 648 -4.67 -3.65 3.05
CA TRP A 648 -3.94 -3.21 1.87
C TRP A 648 -4.49 -1.89 1.30
N GLU A 649 -5.81 -1.72 1.18
CA GLU A 649 -6.46 -0.48 0.72
C GLU A 649 -6.12 0.73 1.62
N GLN A 650 -6.05 0.51 2.94
CA GLN A 650 -5.72 1.55 3.92
C GLN A 650 -4.22 1.87 3.99
N SER A 651 -3.36 0.92 3.58
CA SER A 651 -1.92 1.16 3.48
C SER A 651 -1.59 2.31 2.53
N ARG A 652 -0.43 2.93 2.71
CA ARG A 652 0.03 4.01 1.83
C ARG A 652 0.11 3.57 0.36
N ALA A 653 0.50 2.31 0.12
CA ALA A 653 0.54 1.72 -1.21
C ALA A 653 -0.86 1.57 -1.82
N GLY A 654 -1.85 1.09 -1.05
CA GLY A 654 -3.24 0.96 -1.52
C GLY A 654 -3.89 2.30 -1.84
N GLN A 655 -3.71 3.29 -0.96
CA GLN A 655 -4.20 4.66 -1.16
C GLN A 655 -3.68 5.28 -2.46
N LEU A 656 -2.40 5.06 -2.80
CA LEU A 656 -1.77 5.58 -4.02
C LEU A 656 -2.07 4.74 -5.27
N CYS A 657 -2.30 3.43 -5.11
CA CYS A 657 -2.52 2.52 -6.23
C CYS A 657 -3.79 2.86 -7.02
N ALA A 658 -4.82 3.41 -6.35
CA ALA A 658 -6.13 3.72 -6.91
C ALA A 658 -6.69 2.54 -7.74
N GLY A 659 -7.19 1.52 -7.04
CA GLY A 659 -7.63 0.25 -7.64
C GLY A 659 -8.99 0.29 -8.35
N PRO A 660 -9.33 -0.77 -9.10
CA PRO A 660 -10.60 -0.92 -9.82
C PRO A 660 -11.81 -0.91 -8.87
N ARG A 661 -13.04 -0.80 -9.42
CA ARG A 661 -14.29 -0.95 -8.67
C ARG A 661 -14.39 -2.37 -8.09
N LEU A 662 -13.98 -2.52 -6.82
CA LEU A 662 -14.00 -3.80 -6.10
C LEU A 662 -15.38 -4.17 -5.56
N ALA A 663 -16.31 -3.22 -5.48
CA ALA A 663 -17.67 -3.45 -4.97
C ALA A 663 -18.36 -4.71 -5.55
N PRO A 664 -18.44 -4.91 -6.89
CA PRO A 664 -19.06 -6.12 -7.44
C PRO A 664 -18.31 -7.41 -7.07
N LYS A 665 -16.98 -7.35 -6.97
CA LYS A 665 -16.15 -8.52 -6.59
C LYS A 665 -16.33 -8.89 -5.11
N LYS A 666 -16.34 -7.89 -4.22
CA LYS A 666 -16.63 -8.07 -2.78
C LYS A 666 -18.05 -8.61 -2.58
N ALA A 667 -19.04 -8.10 -3.32
CA ALA A 667 -20.42 -8.59 -3.28
C ALA A 667 -20.56 -10.05 -3.77
N ALA A 668 -19.84 -10.44 -4.82
CA ALA A 668 -19.82 -11.83 -5.29
C ALA A 668 -19.23 -12.79 -4.23
N LEU A 669 -18.17 -12.36 -3.54
CA LEU A 669 -17.48 -13.15 -2.52
C LEU A 669 -18.36 -13.44 -1.29
N VAL A 670 -19.11 -12.44 -0.82
CA VAL A 670 -19.98 -12.57 0.38
C VAL A 670 -21.36 -13.19 0.07
N ALA A 671 -21.68 -13.42 -1.20
CA ALA A 671 -23.02 -13.84 -1.63
C ALA A 671 -23.48 -15.15 -0.96
N GLY A 672 -22.55 -16.06 -0.65
CA GLY A 672 -22.84 -17.32 0.04
C GLY A 672 -23.30 -17.17 1.49
N VAL A 673 -22.94 -16.06 2.14
CA VAL A 673 -23.29 -15.74 3.55
C VAL A 673 -24.57 -14.91 3.62
N VAL A 674 -24.70 -13.91 2.75
CA VAL A 674 -25.82 -12.96 2.82
C VAL A 674 -27.11 -13.54 2.21
N ARG A 675 -27.00 -14.42 1.21
CA ARG A 675 -28.17 -14.96 0.52
C ARG A 675 -28.59 -16.32 1.11
N PRO A 676 -29.90 -16.62 1.13
CA PRO A 676 -30.38 -17.90 1.59
C PRO A 676 -29.80 -19.06 0.74
N ALA A 677 -29.59 -20.21 1.38
CA ALA A 677 -29.07 -21.40 0.72
C ALA A 677 -30.04 -21.97 -0.35
N ALA A 678 -31.33 -21.69 -0.20
CA ALA A 678 -32.37 -22.04 -1.15
C ALA A 678 -33.42 -20.93 -1.24
N VAL A 679 -34.06 -20.78 -2.40
CA VAL A 679 -35.05 -19.72 -2.70
C VAL A 679 -36.23 -19.71 -1.72
N ASN A 680 -36.53 -20.83 -1.06
CA ASN A 680 -37.67 -20.97 -0.15
C ASN A 680 -37.34 -20.69 1.34
N LEU A 681 -36.08 -20.37 1.67
CA LEU A 681 -35.67 -20.04 3.03
C LEU A 681 -35.75 -18.52 3.26
N PRO A 682 -36.07 -18.06 4.49
CA PRO A 682 -36.05 -16.65 4.83
C PRO A 682 -34.64 -16.07 4.68
N GLU A 683 -34.55 -14.77 4.40
CA GLU A 683 -33.28 -14.05 4.37
C GLU A 683 -32.62 -14.12 5.76
N PRO A 684 -31.30 -14.32 5.85
CA PRO A 684 -30.61 -14.30 7.14
C PRO A 684 -30.61 -12.87 7.71
N VAL A 685 -30.89 -12.73 9.00
CA VAL A 685 -30.80 -11.45 9.72
C VAL A 685 -29.40 -11.33 10.34
N PRO A 686 -28.63 -10.28 10.01
CA PRO A 686 -27.27 -10.13 10.51
C PRO A 686 -27.24 -9.66 11.97
N ASN A 687 -26.26 -10.12 12.74
CA ASN A 687 -25.80 -9.49 13.97
C ASN A 687 -24.53 -8.65 13.71
N CYS A 688 -23.96 -7.99 14.73
CA CYS A 688 -22.77 -7.14 14.54
C CYS A 688 -21.52 -7.96 14.16
N ALA A 689 -21.39 -9.21 14.61
CA ALA A 689 -20.30 -10.08 14.21
C ALA A 689 -20.37 -10.43 12.71
N ASP A 690 -21.56 -10.66 12.16
CA ASP A 690 -21.78 -10.89 10.73
C ASP A 690 -21.39 -9.66 9.89
N ILE A 691 -21.75 -8.45 10.36
CA ILE A 691 -21.36 -7.18 9.71
C ILE A 691 -19.83 -7.01 9.72
N ARG A 692 -19.16 -7.35 10.84
CA ARG A 692 -17.69 -7.27 10.96
C ARG A 692 -16.97 -8.31 10.10
N GLY A 693 -17.53 -9.51 9.98
CA GLY A 693 -17.02 -10.56 9.08
C GLY A 693 -17.28 -10.27 7.59
N THR A 694 -18.15 -9.31 7.29
CA THR A 694 -18.49 -8.86 5.93
C THR A 694 -18.30 -7.34 5.81
N PHE A 695 -19.37 -6.61 5.51
CA PHE A 695 -19.44 -5.15 5.51
C PHE A 695 -20.92 -4.72 5.38
N PRO A 696 -21.32 -3.53 5.84
CA PRO A 696 -22.71 -3.08 5.83
C PRO A 696 -23.42 -3.20 4.47
N SER A 697 -22.79 -2.74 3.39
CA SER A 697 -23.35 -2.77 2.03
C SER A 697 -23.44 -4.16 1.40
N ALA A 698 -23.00 -5.20 2.11
CA ALA A 698 -23.26 -6.58 1.72
C ALA A 698 -24.73 -6.96 1.91
N TRP A 699 -25.40 -6.35 2.90
CA TRP A 699 -26.72 -6.76 3.40
C TRP A 699 -27.84 -5.88 2.84
N SER A 700 -28.98 -6.51 2.55
CA SER A 700 -30.13 -5.80 1.99
C SER A 700 -30.81 -4.87 3.01
N ALA A 701 -31.58 -3.90 2.51
CA ALA A 701 -32.37 -2.99 3.34
C ALA A 701 -33.40 -3.71 4.24
N THR A 702 -33.91 -4.88 3.82
CA THR A 702 -34.82 -5.72 4.62
C THR A 702 -34.08 -6.37 5.78
N GLN A 703 -32.93 -6.99 5.52
CA GLN A 703 -32.07 -7.61 6.53
C GLN A 703 -31.61 -6.59 7.59
N ILE A 704 -31.17 -5.39 7.16
CA ILE A 704 -30.77 -4.30 8.08
C ILE A 704 -31.96 -3.83 8.94
N ALA A 705 -33.18 -3.81 8.39
CA ALA A 705 -34.36 -3.40 9.14
C ALA A 705 -34.79 -4.42 10.21
N GLU A 706 -34.42 -5.69 10.06
CA GLU A 706 -34.73 -6.78 10.99
C GLU A 706 -33.65 -6.97 12.06
N MET A 707 -32.41 -6.49 11.82
CA MET A 707 -31.28 -6.54 12.75
C MET A 707 -31.64 -6.06 14.17
N GLU A 708 -31.16 -6.74 15.21
CA GLU A 708 -31.41 -6.33 16.59
C GLU A 708 -30.82 -4.93 16.90
N LEU A 709 -31.49 -4.18 17.78
CA LEU A 709 -31.11 -2.79 18.05
C LEU A 709 -29.73 -2.66 18.71
N SER A 710 -29.41 -3.56 19.65
CA SER A 710 -28.11 -3.60 20.31
C SER A 710 -26.98 -3.89 19.32
N ASP A 711 -27.20 -4.85 18.41
CA ASP A 711 -26.22 -5.21 17.39
C ASP A 711 -25.98 -4.05 16.42
N PHE A 712 -27.05 -3.34 16.03
CA PHE A 712 -26.91 -2.17 15.19
C PHE A 712 -26.14 -1.03 15.88
N GLU A 713 -26.40 -0.77 17.16
CA GLU A 713 -25.65 0.24 17.95
C GLU A 713 -24.15 -0.10 18.00
N ASP A 714 -23.82 -1.37 18.21
CA ASP A 714 -22.44 -1.86 18.31
C ASP A 714 -21.63 -1.74 17.01
N CYS A 715 -22.33 -1.78 15.87
CA CYS A 715 -21.76 -1.68 14.54
C CYS A 715 -22.04 -0.34 13.84
N LEU A 716 -22.62 0.64 14.54
CA LEU A 716 -23.06 1.92 13.95
C LEU A 716 -21.97 2.65 13.17
N ALA A 717 -20.74 2.66 13.70
CA ALA A 717 -19.61 3.33 13.04
C ALA A 717 -19.25 2.70 11.68
N LEU A 718 -19.47 1.40 11.51
CA LEU A 718 -19.26 0.71 10.22
C LEU A 718 -20.33 1.16 9.22
N PHE A 719 -21.61 1.15 9.62
CA PHE A 719 -22.70 1.65 8.79
C PHE A 719 -22.52 3.12 8.39
N ALA A 720 -22.10 3.97 9.34
CA ALA A 720 -21.87 5.40 9.11
C ALA A 720 -20.72 5.69 8.13
N GLY A 721 -19.75 4.78 8.03
CA GLY A 721 -18.55 4.93 7.22
C GLY A 721 -18.58 4.22 5.87
N ASP A 722 -19.53 3.32 5.61
CA ASP A 722 -19.56 2.52 4.38
C ASP A 722 -20.04 3.34 3.16
N PRO A 723 -19.17 3.61 2.16
CA PRO A 723 -19.56 4.35 0.97
C PRO A 723 -20.42 3.54 -0.01
N GLY A 724 -20.49 2.21 0.15
CA GLY A 724 -21.23 1.29 -0.71
C GLY A 724 -22.73 1.22 -0.44
N LEU A 725 -23.21 1.76 0.69
CA LEU A 725 -24.63 1.71 1.06
C LEU A 725 -25.50 2.49 0.07
N GLY A 726 -26.47 1.79 -0.52
CA GLY A 726 -27.46 2.37 -1.42
C GLY A 726 -28.56 3.16 -0.69
N PRO A 727 -29.41 3.90 -1.42
CA PRO A 727 -30.46 4.74 -0.83
C PRO A 727 -31.44 3.99 0.08
N GLU A 728 -31.83 2.77 -0.27
CA GLU A 728 -32.76 1.96 0.56
C GLU A 728 -32.10 1.46 1.85
N GLU A 729 -30.84 1.04 1.76
CA GLU A 729 -30.04 0.57 2.91
C GLU A 729 -29.76 1.72 3.88
N LEU A 730 -29.39 2.90 3.36
CA LEU A 730 -29.25 4.13 4.16
C LEU A 730 -30.53 4.47 4.91
N ARG A 731 -31.70 4.36 4.26
CA ARG A 731 -33.00 4.58 4.93
C ARG A 731 -33.32 3.50 5.97
N ALA A 732 -32.93 2.26 5.74
CA ALA A 732 -33.11 1.18 6.71
C ALA A 732 -32.24 1.37 7.95
N ALA A 733 -30.95 1.63 7.77
CA ALA A 733 -30.02 1.93 8.85
C ALA A 733 -30.41 3.21 9.63
N MET A 734 -30.83 4.27 8.92
CA MET A 734 -31.32 5.48 9.59
C MET A 734 -32.62 5.25 10.37
N ARG A 735 -33.50 4.33 9.93
CA ARG A 735 -34.67 3.92 10.74
C ARG A 735 -34.24 3.23 12.04
N LYS A 736 -33.20 2.40 12.03
CA LYS A 736 -32.63 1.78 13.25
C LYS A 736 -32.04 2.83 14.19
N ALA A 737 -31.27 3.78 13.66
CA ALA A 737 -30.75 4.89 14.46
C ALA A 737 -31.86 5.72 15.14
N LYS A 738 -32.98 5.97 14.46
CA LYS A 738 -34.16 6.63 15.06
C LYS A 738 -34.85 5.79 16.13
N GLN A 739 -34.81 4.46 16.04
CA GLN A 739 -35.31 3.58 17.10
C GLN A 739 -34.42 3.65 18.34
N LEU A 740 -33.10 3.84 18.18
CA LEU A 740 -32.15 3.99 19.29
C LEU A 740 -32.28 5.34 20.02
N TRP A 741 -32.31 6.44 19.28
CA TRP A 741 -32.16 7.79 19.86
C TRP A 741 -33.41 8.66 19.73
N GLY A 742 -34.49 8.15 19.15
CA GLY A 742 -35.73 8.88 18.92
C GLY A 742 -35.70 9.77 17.67
N PRO A 743 -36.54 10.82 17.61
CA PRO A 743 -36.65 11.66 16.42
C PRO A 743 -35.43 12.59 16.24
N PRO A 744 -35.09 13.00 15.00
CA PRO A 744 -33.92 13.82 14.68
C PRO A 744 -33.82 15.13 15.46
N ARG A 745 -34.96 15.75 15.80
CA ARG A 745 -35.01 16.97 16.62
C ARG A 745 -34.31 16.84 17.98
N GLY A 746 -34.25 15.62 18.53
CA GLY A 746 -33.62 15.33 19.83
C GLY A 746 -32.16 14.94 19.74
N PHE A 747 -31.57 14.87 18.54
CA PHE A 747 -30.19 14.43 18.38
C PHE A 747 -29.20 15.46 18.91
N HIS A 748 -28.25 15.00 19.72
CA HIS A 748 -27.12 15.79 20.16
C HIS A 748 -26.05 15.90 19.06
N PRO A 749 -25.22 16.97 19.04
CA PRO A 749 -24.16 17.13 18.04
C PRO A 749 -23.28 15.88 17.91
N GLU A 750 -22.89 15.25 19.02
CA GLU A 750 -22.06 14.05 19.02
C GLU A 750 -22.72 12.85 18.32
N GLN A 751 -24.05 12.74 18.43
CA GLN A 751 -24.82 11.68 17.75
C GLN A 751 -24.89 11.92 16.26
N ILE A 752 -25.08 13.18 15.83
CA ILE A 752 -25.07 13.55 14.41
C ILE A 752 -23.70 13.23 13.79
N LEU A 753 -22.61 13.54 14.49
CA LEU A 753 -21.25 13.21 14.06
C LEU A 753 -21.04 11.69 13.90
N GLN A 754 -21.66 10.87 14.77
CA GLN A 754 -21.57 9.41 14.69
C GLN A 754 -22.36 8.82 13.52
N LEU A 755 -23.46 9.45 13.10
CA LEU A 755 -24.30 8.93 12.01
C LEU A 755 -23.63 9.04 10.65
N GLY A 756 -22.72 10.00 10.46
CA GLY A 756 -21.95 10.15 9.22
C GLY A 756 -22.86 10.08 7.97
N ARG A 757 -22.54 9.17 7.04
CA ARG A 757 -23.30 9.00 5.79
C ARG A 757 -24.76 8.57 5.99
N LEU A 758 -25.13 7.98 7.13
CA LEU A 758 -26.52 7.57 7.40
C LEU A 758 -27.48 8.77 7.41
N LEU A 759 -26.97 9.99 7.63
CA LEU A 759 -27.76 11.22 7.55
C LEU A 759 -28.36 11.43 6.16
N ILE A 760 -27.79 10.86 5.10
CA ILE A 760 -28.37 10.86 3.74
C ILE A 760 -29.69 10.07 3.72
N GLY A 761 -29.88 9.11 4.63
CA GLY A 761 -31.12 8.34 4.78
C GLY A 761 -32.29 9.13 5.39
N LEU A 762 -32.06 10.35 5.89
CA LEU A 762 -33.11 11.21 6.43
C LEU A 762 -33.95 11.84 5.33
N GLY A 763 -35.26 11.91 5.57
CA GLY A 763 -36.17 12.66 4.72
C GLY A 763 -35.94 14.17 4.82
N GLU A 764 -36.43 14.92 3.84
CA GLU A 764 -36.26 16.39 3.80
C GLU A 764 -36.81 17.09 5.06
N ARG A 765 -37.98 16.66 5.56
CA ARG A 765 -38.56 17.24 6.79
C ARG A 765 -37.73 16.92 8.02
N GLU A 766 -37.20 15.70 8.08
CA GLU A 766 -36.35 15.22 9.17
C GLU A 766 -35.01 15.96 9.22
N LEU A 767 -34.41 16.26 8.06
CA LEU A 767 -33.20 17.06 7.98
C LEU A 767 -33.39 18.50 8.49
N GLN A 768 -34.58 19.09 8.30
CA GLN A 768 -34.88 20.44 8.79
C GLN A 768 -34.97 20.53 10.32
N GLU A 769 -35.17 19.38 10.99
CA GLU A 769 -35.31 19.29 12.44
C GLU A 769 -33.96 19.20 13.17
N LEU A 770 -32.88 18.88 12.46
CA LEU A 770 -31.53 18.84 13.03
C LEU A 770 -31.07 20.25 13.45
N ASP A 771 -30.32 20.34 14.54
CA ASP A 771 -29.60 21.57 14.90
C ASP A 771 -28.31 21.67 14.09
N LEU A 772 -28.29 22.61 13.15
CA LEU A 772 -27.20 22.81 12.20
C LEU A 772 -26.32 24.02 12.56
N VAL A 773 -26.59 24.68 13.69
CA VAL A 773 -25.82 25.87 14.11
C VAL A 773 -24.44 25.47 14.65
N ASP A 774 -24.31 24.25 15.16
CA ASP A 774 -23.02 23.71 15.58
C ASP A 774 -22.08 23.51 14.38
N TRP A 775 -20.88 24.10 14.47
CA TRP A 775 -19.89 24.06 13.40
C TRP A 775 -19.36 22.64 13.14
N GLY A 776 -19.26 21.79 14.17
CA GLY A 776 -18.85 20.39 14.02
C GLY A 776 -19.88 19.60 13.20
N VAL A 777 -21.16 19.81 13.48
CA VAL A 777 -22.27 19.23 12.70
C VAL A 777 -22.24 19.73 11.26
N LEU A 778 -22.15 21.05 11.05
CA LEU A 778 -22.13 21.65 9.71
C LEU A 778 -20.95 21.13 8.88
N SER A 779 -19.74 21.15 9.46
CA SER A 779 -18.53 20.66 8.79
C SER A 779 -18.60 19.17 8.42
N THR A 780 -19.23 18.36 9.27
CA THR A 780 -19.41 16.93 8.99
C THR A 780 -20.39 16.70 7.85
N LEU A 781 -21.54 17.40 7.86
CA LEU A 781 -22.49 17.36 6.75
C LEU A 781 -21.85 17.83 5.44
N GLY A 782 -21.00 18.85 5.51
CA GLY A 782 -20.25 19.39 4.37
C GLY A 782 -19.18 18.45 3.82
N GLN A 783 -18.68 17.49 4.59
CA GLN A 783 -17.72 16.48 4.14
C GLN A 783 -18.36 15.23 3.52
N ILE A 784 -19.67 15.02 3.75
CA ILE A 784 -20.39 13.89 3.19
C ILE A 784 -20.71 14.17 1.71
N ASP A 785 -20.30 13.28 0.82
CA ASP A 785 -20.73 13.24 -0.57
C ASP A 785 -21.95 12.32 -0.77
N GLY A 786 -22.57 12.38 -1.95
CA GLY A 786 -23.73 11.54 -2.28
C GLY A 786 -25.10 12.09 -1.88
N TRP A 787 -25.17 13.31 -1.35
CA TRP A 787 -26.44 14.02 -1.15
C TRP A 787 -27.20 14.23 -2.45
N SER A 788 -28.53 14.19 -2.38
CA SER A 788 -29.37 14.70 -3.47
C SER A 788 -29.39 16.24 -3.49
N SER A 789 -29.66 16.84 -4.66
CA SER A 789 -29.78 18.30 -4.83
C SER A 789 -30.83 18.91 -3.90
N VAL A 790 -31.91 18.17 -3.61
CA VAL A 790 -32.95 18.62 -2.69
C VAL A 790 -32.47 18.61 -1.24
N GLN A 791 -31.77 17.55 -0.81
CA GLN A 791 -31.19 17.50 0.54
C GLN A 791 -30.14 18.57 0.76
N LEU A 792 -29.24 18.81 -0.22
CA LEU A 792 -28.26 19.90 -0.17
C LEU A 792 -28.94 21.24 0.12
N ARG A 793 -30.03 21.55 -0.60
CA ARG A 793 -30.82 22.77 -0.37
C ARG A 793 -31.45 22.81 1.02
N VAL A 794 -31.99 21.70 1.50
CA VAL A 794 -32.61 21.62 2.83
C VAL A 794 -31.59 21.89 3.93
N VAL A 795 -30.39 21.31 3.84
CA VAL A 795 -29.32 21.50 4.84
C VAL A 795 -28.91 22.97 4.90
N VAL A 796 -28.57 23.59 3.77
CA VAL A 796 -28.09 24.98 3.78
C VAL A 796 -29.18 25.97 4.16
N SER A 797 -30.40 25.82 3.62
CA SER A 797 -31.51 26.72 3.98
C SER A 797 -31.88 26.62 5.46
N SER A 798 -31.80 25.42 6.05
CA SER A 798 -32.04 25.21 7.49
C SER A 798 -30.93 25.86 8.33
N PHE A 799 -29.66 25.69 7.95
CA PHE A 799 -28.53 26.36 8.60
C PHE A 799 -28.66 27.89 8.57
N LEU A 800 -28.92 28.50 7.41
CA LEU A 800 -29.07 29.96 7.28
C LEU A 800 -30.24 30.48 8.13
N ARG A 801 -31.37 29.76 8.12
CA ARG A 801 -32.55 30.11 8.93
C ARG A 801 -32.27 30.02 10.42
N GLN A 802 -31.66 28.93 10.89
CA GLN A 802 -31.39 28.70 12.31
C GLN A 802 -30.29 29.62 12.86
N SER A 803 -29.24 29.88 12.07
CA SER A 803 -28.14 30.77 12.46
C SER A 803 -28.50 32.26 12.39
N GLY A 804 -29.57 32.62 11.67
CA GLY A 804 -29.94 34.02 11.40
C GLY A 804 -28.95 34.76 10.51
N ARG A 805 -28.02 34.06 9.87
CA ARG A 805 -26.99 34.64 8.99
C ARG A 805 -27.53 34.81 7.58
N HIS A 806 -27.21 35.94 6.97
CA HIS A 806 -27.35 36.12 5.53
C HIS A 806 -26.11 35.56 4.81
N VAL A 807 -26.28 35.09 3.56
CA VAL A 807 -25.20 34.49 2.76
C VAL A 807 -24.00 35.43 2.61
N SER A 808 -24.23 36.74 2.54
CA SER A 808 -23.19 37.77 2.48
C SER A 808 -22.34 37.93 3.74
N HIS A 809 -22.77 37.35 4.87
CA HIS A 809 -22.07 37.41 6.16
C HIS A 809 -21.42 36.06 6.53
N LEU A 810 -21.35 35.12 5.59
CA LEU A 810 -20.59 33.89 5.78
C LEU A 810 -19.10 34.19 5.60
N ASP A 811 -18.32 33.95 6.65
CA ASP A 811 -16.86 33.99 6.59
C ASP A 811 -16.30 32.71 5.97
N PHE A 812 -14.99 32.69 5.73
CA PHE A 812 -14.32 31.54 5.13
C PHE A 812 -14.50 30.24 5.96
N LEU A 813 -14.62 30.31 7.30
CA LEU A 813 -14.80 29.11 8.14
C LEU A 813 -16.16 28.47 7.90
N HIS A 814 -17.20 29.27 7.71
CA HIS A 814 -18.53 28.74 7.37
C HIS A 814 -18.57 28.23 5.93
N LEU A 815 -17.94 28.94 4.98
CA LEU A 815 -17.88 28.50 3.57
C LEU A 815 -17.13 27.17 3.42
N THR A 816 -16.01 27.01 4.13
CA THR A 816 -15.26 25.75 4.14
C THR A 816 -16.02 24.63 4.85
N ALA A 817 -16.71 24.91 5.96
CA ALA A 817 -17.56 23.93 6.65
C ALA A 817 -18.74 23.47 5.80
N LEU A 818 -19.30 24.32 4.93
CA LEU A 818 -20.38 23.91 4.03
C LEU A 818 -19.94 22.81 3.05
N GLY A 819 -18.67 22.80 2.60
CA GLY A 819 -18.14 21.75 1.73
C GLY A 819 -19.06 21.42 0.54
N TYR A 820 -19.45 20.15 0.39
CA TYR A 820 -20.41 19.69 -0.62
C TYR A 820 -21.78 20.36 -0.52
N THR A 821 -22.23 20.70 0.70
CA THR A 821 -23.55 21.33 0.93
C THR A 821 -23.65 22.72 0.32
N LEU A 822 -22.54 23.41 0.04
CA LEU A 822 -22.52 24.71 -0.65
C LEU A 822 -23.36 24.70 -1.94
N CYS A 823 -23.36 23.59 -2.67
CA CYS A 823 -24.15 23.38 -3.90
C CYS A 823 -25.68 23.32 -3.66
N GLY A 824 -26.15 23.45 -2.43
CA GLY A 824 -27.56 23.63 -2.08
C GLY A 824 -28.09 25.05 -2.33
N LEU A 825 -27.20 26.05 -2.38
CA LEU A 825 -27.54 27.45 -2.65
C LEU A 825 -27.89 27.66 -4.12
N ARG A 826 -28.91 28.46 -4.40
CA ARG A 826 -29.26 28.83 -5.76
C ARG A 826 -28.21 29.78 -6.36
N PRO A 827 -28.06 29.86 -7.69
CA PRO A 827 -27.20 30.84 -8.34
C PRO A 827 -27.42 32.27 -7.81
N GLU A 828 -28.68 32.68 -7.59
CA GLU A 828 -29.01 34.01 -7.10
C GLU A 828 -28.66 34.23 -5.61
N GLU A 829 -28.48 33.15 -4.84
CA GLU A 829 -28.00 33.22 -3.46
C GLU A 829 -26.47 33.23 -3.43
N LEU A 830 -25.84 32.39 -4.27
CA LEU A 830 -24.37 32.29 -4.40
C LEU A 830 -23.73 33.63 -4.76
N GLN A 831 -24.33 34.41 -5.65
CA GLN A 831 -23.80 35.73 -6.06
C GLN A 831 -23.66 36.73 -4.88
N HIS A 832 -24.32 36.49 -3.75
CA HIS A 832 -24.24 37.37 -2.57
C HIS A 832 -23.08 37.02 -1.63
N ILE A 833 -22.37 35.91 -1.85
CA ILE A 833 -21.19 35.54 -1.06
C ILE A 833 -20.10 36.61 -1.28
N SER A 834 -19.41 36.98 -0.21
CA SER A 834 -18.26 37.90 -0.29
C SER A 834 -17.14 37.27 -1.13
N SER A 835 -16.73 37.93 -2.21
CA SER A 835 -15.59 37.51 -3.04
C SER A 835 -14.30 37.32 -2.25
N TRP A 836 -14.07 38.14 -1.22
CA TRP A 836 -12.91 38.03 -0.34
C TRP A 836 -12.95 36.73 0.46
N GLU A 837 -14.02 36.46 1.19
CA GLU A 837 -14.17 35.24 2.00
C GLU A 837 -14.16 33.98 1.13
N PHE A 838 -14.79 34.06 -0.05
CA PHE A 838 -14.82 32.94 -0.99
C PHE A 838 -13.44 32.63 -1.57
N SER A 839 -12.62 33.64 -1.88
CA SER A 839 -11.26 33.43 -2.37
C SER A 839 -10.40 32.61 -1.40
N GLN A 840 -10.57 32.83 -0.08
CA GLN A 840 -9.85 32.08 0.95
C GLN A 840 -10.37 30.64 1.08
N ALA A 841 -11.68 30.45 0.93
CA ALA A 841 -12.32 29.13 0.99
C ALA A 841 -12.06 28.27 -0.26
N ALA A 842 -11.75 28.90 -1.41
CA ALA A 842 -11.55 28.24 -2.69
C ALA A 842 -10.46 27.15 -2.64
N LEU A 843 -9.40 27.36 -1.86
CA LEU A 843 -8.34 26.36 -1.63
C LEU A 843 -8.89 25.02 -1.10
N PHE A 844 -9.89 25.06 -0.23
CA PHE A 844 -10.46 23.85 0.38
C PHE A 844 -11.55 23.26 -0.51
N LEU A 845 -12.46 24.11 -1.00
CA LEU A 845 -13.60 23.70 -1.81
C LEU A 845 -13.18 23.20 -3.20
N GLY A 846 -12.10 23.75 -3.76
CA GLY A 846 -11.54 23.35 -5.05
C GLY A 846 -10.96 21.94 -5.07
N ASN A 847 -10.70 21.34 -3.90
CA ASN A 847 -10.26 19.94 -3.80
C ASN A 847 -11.43 18.95 -3.74
N LEU A 848 -12.68 19.43 -3.69
CA LEU A 848 -13.87 18.60 -3.65
C LEU A 848 -14.48 18.43 -5.04
N ARG A 849 -15.00 17.24 -5.34
CA ARG A 849 -15.86 17.01 -6.51
C ARG A 849 -17.27 17.54 -6.25
N LEU A 850 -17.42 18.86 -6.26
CA LEU A 850 -18.66 19.55 -5.92
C LEU A 850 -19.83 19.11 -6.83
N PRO A 851 -20.98 18.66 -6.29
CA PRO A 851 -22.17 18.28 -7.05
C PRO A 851 -22.99 19.51 -7.48
N CYS A 852 -22.30 20.60 -7.84
CA CYS A 852 -22.91 21.84 -8.29
C CYS A 852 -23.36 21.72 -9.75
N SER A 853 -24.44 22.40 -10.11
CA SER A 853 -24.79 22.62 -11.52
C SER A 853 -23.75 23.49 -12.20
N GLU A 854 -23.74 23.45 -13.54
CA GLU A 854 -22.86 24.32 -14.33
C GLU A 854 -23.07 25.80 -14.01
N GLU A 855 -24.32 26.26 -13.92
CA GLU A 855 -24.67 27.64 -13.54
C GLU A 855 -24.17 28.01 -12.13
N GLN A 856 -24.26 27.10 -11.16
CA GLN A 856 -23.73 27.34 -9.82
C GLN A 856 -22.20 27.48 -9.87
N LEU A 857 -21.51 26.59 -10.59
CA LEU A 857 -20.06 26.67 -10.77
C LEU A 857 -19.65 27.97 -11.47
N GLU A 858 -20.42 28.43 -12.45
CA GLU A 858 -20.19 29.72 -13.13
C GLU A 858 -20.26 30.90 -12.18
N VAL A 859 -21.27 30.95 -11.30
CA VAL A 859 -21.37 31.99 -10.28
C VAL A 859 -20.19 31.92 -9.31
N LEU A 860 -19.80 30.73 -8.86
CA LEU A 860 -18.63 30.55 -7.98
C LEU A 860 -17.34 31.02 -8.66
N ALA A 861 -17.13 30.67 -9.93
CA ALA A 861 -16.00 31.15 -10.71
C ALA A 861 -16.03 32.68 -10.89
N GLN A 862 -17.22 33.26 -11.09
CA GLN A 862 -17.39 34.71 -11.20
C GLN A 862 -17.01 35.45 -9.90
N LEU A 863 -17.37 34.91 -8.73
CA LEU A 863 -16.99 35.50 -7.43
C LEU A 863 -15.47 35.66 -7.29
N LEU A 864 -14.70 34.74 -7.87
CA LEU A 864 -13.22 34.78 -7.86
C LEU A 864 -12.66 35.83 -8.82
N VAL A 865 -13.43 36.27 -9.81
CA VAL A 865 -13.03 37.30 -10.78
C VAL A 865 -13.32 38.71 -10.26
N LEU A 866 -14.34 38.86 -9.42
CA LEU A 866 -14.79 40.14 -8.87
C LEU A 866 -13.77 40.80 -7.91
N PRO A 867 -13.90 42.12 -7.63
CA PRO A 867 -13.06 42.81 -6.65
C PRO A 867 -13.10 42.13 -5.28
N GLY A 868 -11.93 41.87 -4.70
CA GLY A 868 -11.76 41.09 -3.47
C GLY A 868 -11.41 39.61 -3.72
N GLY A 869 -11.62 39.10 -4.94
CA GLY A 869 -11.08 37.82 -5.40
C GLY A 869 -9.70 37.95 -6.06
N PHE A 870 -9.46 37.16 -7.10
CA PHE A 870 -8.19 37.11 -7.85
C PHE A 870 -8.13 38.06 -9.07
N GLY A 871 -9.24 38.73 -9.43
CA GLY A 871 -9.31 39.63 -10.58
C GLY A 871 -9.50 38.90 -11.92
N PRO A 872 -9.26 39.55 -13.08
CA PRO A 872 -9.57 38.96 -14.38
C PRO A 872 -8.71 37.73 -14.71
N ILE A 873 -9.34 36.71 -15.32
CA ILE A 873 -8.74 35.39 -15.64
C ILE A 873 -7.49 35.52 -16.52
N SER A 874 -7.42 36.54 -17.38
CA SER A 874 -6.24 36.83 -18.21
C SER A 874 -4.96 37.04 -17.40
N ASN A 875 -5.08 37.44 -16.13
CA ASN A 875 -3.97 37.73 -15.23
C ASN A 875 -3.67 36.56 -14.28
N TRP A 876 -4.45 35.48 -14.33
CA TRP A 876 -4.27 34.33 -13.45
C TRP A 876 -3.06 33.51 -13.90
N GLY A 877 -2.14 33.26 -12.96
CA GLY A 877 -1.06 32.29 -13.13
C GLY A 877 -1.52 30.85 -12.80
N PRO A 878 -0.69 29.84 -13.09
CA PRO A 878 -1.00 28.44 -12.77
C PRO A 878 -1.36 28.22 -11.30
N GLU A 879 -0.77 29.00 -10.39
CA GLU A 879 -1.03 28.91 -8.94
C GLU A 879 -2.50 29.13 -8.58
N ILE A 880 -3.18 30.08 -9.24
CA ILE A 880 -4.60 30.34 -8.98
C ILE A 880 -5.44 29.18 -9.53
N PHE A 881 -5.15 28.67 -10.72
CA PHE A 881 -5.86 27.51 -11.28
C PHE A 881 -5.70 26.25 -10.43
N THR A 882 -4.52 26.06 -9.83
CA THR A 882 -4.26 24.96 -8.91
C THR A 882 -5.01 25.14 -7.58
N GLU A 883 -5.08 26.37 -7.07
CA GLU A 883 -5.78 26.71 -5.82
C GLU A 883 -7.30 26.54 -5.93
N ILE A 884 -7.91 27.03 -7.01
CA ILE A 884 -9.38 26.98 -7.18
C ILE A 884 -9.87 25.58 -7.57
N GLY A 885 -8.97 24.71 -8.06
CA GLY A 885 -9.24 23.33 -8.40
C GLY A 885 -10.50 23.13 -9.24
N THR A 886 -11.45 22.33 -8.74
CA THR A 886 -12.70 21.97 -9.43
C THR A 886 -13.61 23.16 -9.75
N ILE A 887 -13.48 24.29 -9.05
CA ILE A 887 -14.23 25.52 -9.35
C ILE A 887 -13.88 26.04 -10.76
N ALA A 888 -12.69 25.71 -11.28
CA ALA A 888 -12.29 26.05 -12.65
C ALA A 888 -13.23 25.49 -13.73
N ALA A 889 -14.01 24.45 -13.44
CA ALA A 889 -15.02 23.92 -14.37
C ALA A 889 -16.17 24.92 -14.65
N GLY A 890 -16.37 25.88 -13.74
CA GLY A 890 -17.31 26.99 -13.90
C GLY A 890 -16.78 28.16 -14.73
N ILE A 891 -15.54 28.13 -15.22
CA ILE A 891 -15.02 29.23 -16.04
C ILE A 891 -15.81 29.28 -17.36
N PRO A 892 -16.23 30.47 -17.84
CA PRO A 892 -16.95 30.61 -19.10
C PRO A 892 -16.16 30.07 -20.31
N ASP A 893 -16.87 29.51 -21.29
CA ASP A 893 -16.28 28.85 -22.47
C ASP A 893 -15.24 29.69 -23.21
N LEU A 894 -15.52 30.98 -23.40
CA LEU A 894 -14.62 31.90 -24.08
C LEU A 894 -13.30 32.07 -23.31
N ALA A 895 -13.37 32.11 -21.98
CA ALA A 895 -12.19 32.24 -21.13
C ALA A 895 -11.39 30.94 -21.08
N LEU A 896 -12.05 29.77 -21.00
CA LEU A 896 -11.39 28.47 -21.10
C LEU A 896 -10.69 28.27 -22.45
N SER A 897 -11.36 28.66 -23.53
CA SER A 897 -10.80 28.56 -24.90
C SER A 897 -9.60 29.48 -25.12
N ALA A 898 -9.51 30.58 -24.37
CA ALA A 898 -8.41 31.55 -24.45
C ALA A 898 -7.23 31.22 -23.53
N LEU A 899 -7.28 30.14 -22.74
CA LEU A 899 -6.21 29.80 -21.82
C LEU A 899 -4.90 29.51 -22.54
N LEU A 900 -3.81 30.09 -22.01
CA LEU A 900 -2.45 29.84 -22.46
C LEU A 900 -1.92 28.53 -21.88
N ARG A 901 -0.87 27.98 -22.51
CA ARG A 901 -0.22 26.72 -22.07
C ARG A 901 0.09 26.70 -20.56
N GLY A 902 0.68 27.77 -20.01
CA GLY A 902 1.02 27.84 -18.58
C GLY A 902 -0.20 27.80 -17.66
N GLN A 903 -1.33 28.39 -18.08
CA GLN A 903 -2.58 28.37 -17.34
C GLN A 903 -3.26 27.01 -17.40
N ILE A 904 -3.26 26.37 -18.58
CA ILE A 904 -3.75 25.00 -18.78
C ILE A 904 -3.00 24.03 -17.86
N GLN A 905 -1.68 24.17 -17.72
CA GLN A 905 -0.85 23.36 -16.81
C GLN A 905 -1.17 23.58 -15.32
N GLY A 906 -1.85 24.67 -14.97
CA GLY A 906 -2.32 24.92 -13.60
C GLY A 906 -3.64 24.23 -13.26
N LEU A 907 -4.43 23.77 -14.26
CA LEU A 907 -5.70 23.07 -14.01
C LEU A 907 -5.44 21.74 -13.31
N THR A 908 -6.09 21.48 -12.17
CA THR A 908 -5.85 20.21 -11.47
C THR A 908 -6.43 19.03 -12.27
N PRO A 909 -5.87 17.80 -12.14
CA PRO A 909 -6.44 16.62 -12.77
C PRO A 909 -7.91 16.40 -12.36
N LEU A 910 -8.26 16.69 -11.10
CA LEU A 910 -9.64 16.63 -10.64
C LEU A 910 -10.52 17.68 -11.36
N ALA A 911 -10.04 18.91 -11.54
CA ALA A 911 -10.75 19.93 -12.31
C ALA A 911 -11.01 19.47 -13.75
N ILE A 912 -10.00 18.89 -14.42
CA ILE A 912 -10.16 18.32 -15.77
C ILE A 912 -11.28 17.29 -15.79
N SER A 913 -11.34 16.36 -14.84
CA SER A 913 -12.36 15.30 -14.82
C SER A 913 -13.79 15.79 -14.49
N VAL A 914 -13.95 17.01 -13.96
CA VAL A 914 -15.24 17.59 -13.59
C VAL A 914 -15.84 18.49 -14.68
N ILE A 915 -15.04 18.98 -15.64
CA ILE A 915 -15.56 19.76 -16.77
C ILE A 915 -16.57 18.91 -17.57
N PRO A 916 -17.82 19.37 -17.79
CA PRO A 916 -18.80 18.61 -18.55
C PRO A 916 -18.29 18.18 -19.93
N ALA A 917 -18.56 16.93 -20.33
CA ALA A 917 -18.03 16.37 -21.59
C ALA A 917 -18.35 17.21 -22.85
N PRO A 918 -19.57 17.77 -23.03
CA PRO A 918 -19.85 18.64 -24.16
C PRO A 918 -19.01 19.93 -24.14
N LYS A 919 -18.92 20.58 -22.98
CA LYS A 919 -18.11 21.79 -22.78
C LYS A 919 -16.63 21.52 -23.02
N PHE A 920 -16.09 20.44 -22.45
CA PHE A 920 -14.69 20.02 -22.61
C PHE A 920 -14.29 19.86 -24.08
N ALA A 921 -15.16 19.25 -24.90
CA ALA A 921 -14.92 19.07 -26.32
C ALA A 921 -14.95 20.38 -27.12
N VAL A 922 -15.73 21.37 -26.70
CA VAL A 922 -15.84 22.66 -27.38
C VAL A 922 -14.69 23.60 -27.00
N VAL A 923 -14.33 23.68 -25.72
CA VAL A 923 -13.41 24.71 -25.21
C VAL A 923 -11.94 24.38 -25.44
N PHE A 924 -11.56 23.11 -25.65
CA PHE A 924 -10.17 22.74 -25.84
C PHE A 924 -9.87 22.30 -27.27
N SER A 925 -9.01 23.07 -27.94
CA SER A 925 -8.48 22.71 -29.25
C SER A 925 -7.46 21.55 -29.16
N PRO A 926 -7.19 20.81 -30.25
CA PRO A 926 -6.14 19.78 -30.27
C PRO A 926 -4.76 20.29 -29.81
N THR A 927 -4.42 21.55 -30.07
CA THR A 927 -3.15 22.17 -29.61
C THR A 927 -3.14 22.40 -28.11
N GLN A 928 -4.28 22.76 -27.51
CA GLN A 928 -4.40 22.88 -26.06
C GLN A 928 -4.39 21.50 -25.38
N LEU A 929 -5.11 20.51 -25.92
CA LEU A 929 -5.14 19.14 -25.37
C LEU A 929 -3.77 18.47 -25.41
N SER A 930 -3.00 18.67 -26.47
CA SER A 930 -1.62 18.18 -26.56
C SER A 930 -0.63 18.91 -25.63
N SER A 931 -1.05 20.01 -25.01
CA SER A 931 -0.26 20.76 -24.02
C SER A 931 -0.53 20.37 -22.56
N LEU A 932 -1.52 19.50 -22.33
CA LEU A 932 -1.79 18.92 -21.02
C LEU A 932 -0.55 18.17 -20.51
N THR A 933 -0.36 18.18 -19.20
CA THR A 933 0.58 17.28 -18.53
C THR A 933 0.05 15.84 -18.61
N SER A 934 0.93 14.83 -18.50
CA SER A 934 0.51 13.41 -18.54
C SER A 934 -0.54 13.10 -17.46
N VAL A 935 -0.39 13.67 -16.26
CA VAL A 935 -1.34 13.48 -15.15
C VAL A 935 -2.72 14.06 -15.47
N GLN A 936 -2.78 15.26 -16.05
CA GLN A 936 -4.04 15.86 -16.51
C GLN A 936 -4.68 15.06 -17.65
N ALA A 937 -3.87 14.60 -18.61
CA ALA A 937 -4.35 13.86 -19.76
C ALA A 937 -4.90 12.47 -19.39
N VAL A 938 -4.34 11.83 -18.35
CA VAL A 938 -4.88 10.59 -17.77
C VAL A 938 -6.19 10.83 -17.02
N ALA A 939 -6.40 12.02 -16.46
CA ALA A 939 -7.64 12.36 -15.76
C ALA A 939 -8.81 12.70 -16.69
N VAL A 940 -8.58 12.79 -18.02
CA VAL A 940 -9.67 12.91 -19.00
C VAL A 940 -10.54 11.66 -18.91
N THR A 941 -11.82 11.85 -18.61
CA THR A 941 -12.76 10.74 -18.35
C THR A 941 -13.15 10.00 -19.63
N PRO A 942 -13.60 8.73 -19.54
CA PRO A 942 -14.14 8.01 -20.68
C PRO A 942 -15.31 8.74 -21.36
N GLU A 943 -16.16 9.41 -20.57
CA GLU A 943 -17.27 10.21 -21.07
C GLU A 943 -16.77 11.41 -21.89
N GLN A 944 -15.80 12.17 -21.39
CA GLN A 944 -15.16 13.26 -22.14
C GLN A 944 -14.53 12.74 -23.44
N MET A 945 -13.77 11.64 -23.37
CA MET A 945 -13.13 11.02 -24.54
C MET A 945 -14.13 10.63 -25.63
N ALA A 946 -15.33 10.18 -25.27
CA ALA A 946 -16.37 9.83 -26.23
C ALA A 946 -16.86 11.04 -27.04
N PHE A 947 -16.90 12.24 -26.44
CA PHE A 947 -17.33 13.49 -27.11
C PHE A 947 -16.25 14.14 -27.99
N LEU A 948 -14.97 13.77 -27.82
CA LEU A 948 -13.86 14.37 -28.57
C LEU A 948 -13.81 13.94 -30.04
N SER A 949 -13.37 14.85 -30.91
CA SER A 949 -13.02 14.57 -32.31
C SER A 949 -11.82 13.61 -32.42
N PRO A 950 -11.62 12.92 -33.56
CA PRO A 950 -10.43 12.09 -33.77
C PRO A 950 -9.10 12.84 -33.57
N GLU A 951 -8.98 14.11 -33.96
CA GLU A 951 -7.77 14.90 -33.70
C GLU A 951 -7.59 15.20 -32.21
N GLN A 952 -8.66 15.56 -31.51
CA GLN A 952 -8.63 15.82 -30.07
C GLN A 952 -8.25 14.57 -29.28
N ARG A 953 -8.81 13.40 -29.64
CA ARG A 953 -8.44 12.10 -29.02
C ARG A 953 -6.96 11.79 -29.19
N ARG A 954 -6.40 12.02 -30.38
CA ARG A 954 -4.96 11.86 -30.63
C ARG A 954 -4.13 12.85 -29.81
N ALA A 955 -4.59 14.09 -29.65
CA ALA A 955 -3.91 15.08 -28.85
C ALA A 955 -3.87 14.72 -27.36
N VAL A 956 -4.96 14.16 -26.82
CA VAL A 956 -5.00 13.62 -25.45
C VAL A 956 -4.05 12.44 -25.32
N ALA A 957 -4.10 11.46 -26.24
CA ALA A 957 -3.17 10.33 -26.23
C ALA A 957 -1.71 10.81 -26.31
N TRP A 958 -1.40 11.77 -27.18
CA TRP A 958 -0.08 12.38 -27.28
C TRP A 958 0.40 12.95 -25.94
N ALA A 959 -0.47 13.67 -25.21
CA ALA A 959 -0.14 14.19 -23.88
C ALA A 959 0.01 13.07 -22.82
N GLN A 960 -0.83 12.04 -22.86
CA GLN A 960 -0.74 10.86 -21.98
C GLN A 960 0.62 10.17 -22.09
N TYR A 961 1.11 10.00 -23.33
CA TYR A 961 2.42 9.40 -23.64
C TYR A 961 3.57 10.42 -23.69
N GLU A 962 3.36 11.66 -23.24
CA GLU A 962 4.36 12.74 -23.19
C GLU A 962 5.09 13.00 -24.51
N GLY A 963 4.36 12.86 -25.61
CA GLY A 963 4.83 13.05 -26.97
C GLY A 963 5.57 11.88 -27.59
N LYS A 964 5.43 10.67 -27.02
CA LYS A 964 5.75 9.41 -27.70
C LYS A 964 4.53 8.94 -28.51
N GLU A 965 4.75 8.37 -29.70
CA GLU A 965 3.66 7.77 -30.48
C GLU A 965 3.02 6.60 -29.71
N SER A 966 1.69 6.52 -29.74
CA SER A 966 0.96 5.46 -29.06
C SER A 966 1.17 4.10 -29.77
N PRO A 967 1.20 2.97 -29.03
CA PRO A 967 1.30 1.63 -29.63
C PRO A 967 0.21 1.33 -30.66
N GLU A 968 -1.01 1.86 -30.47
CA GLU A 968 -2.13 1.71 -31.40
C GLU A 968 -1.89 2.43 -32.74
N GLN A 969 -1.21 3.58 -32.72
CA GLN A 969 -0.77 4.25 -33.95
C GLN A 969 0.34 3.47 -34.64
N GLN A 970 1.25 2.84 -33.90
CA GLN A 970 2.35 2.05 -34.43
C GLN A 970 1.86 0.74 -35.08
N GLY A 971 0.81 0.11 -34.52
CA GLY A 971 0.10 -1.01 -35.14
C GLY A 971 -0.65 -0.62 -36.42
N ARG A 972 -1.16 0.62 -36.50
CA ARG A 972 -1.74 1.16 -37.74
C ARG A 972 -0.67 1.55 -38.77
N SER A 973 0.42 2.21 -38.41
CA SER A 973 1.46 2.60 -39.39
C SER A 973 2.26 1.40 -39.94
N THR A 974 2.40 0.32 -39.17
CA THR A 974 2.91 -0.97 -39.67
C THR A 974 1.94 -1.67 -40.62
N ALA A 975 0.61 -1.53 -40.42
CA ALA A 975 -0.38 -2.00 -41.38
C ALA A 975 -0.34 -1.22 -42.71
N TRP A 976 -0.01 0.07 -42.70
CA TRP A 976 0.18 0.85 -43.94
C TRP A 976 1.50 0.52 -44.66
N GLY A 977 2.53 0.08 -43.93
CA GLY A 977 3.81 -0.38 -44.50
C GLY A 977 3.82 -1.82 -45.04
N LEU A 978 2.79 -2.62 -44.71
CA LEU A 978 2.61 -3.99 -45.22
C LEU A 978 1.51 -4.09 -46.29
N GLN A 979 0.88 -2.96 -46.65
CA GLN A 979 -0.22 -2.91 -47.63
C GLN A 979 0.20 -2.39 -49.01
N ASP A 980 1.50 -2.38 -49.33
CA ASP A 980 1.99 -2.07 -50.68
C ASP A 980 2.57 -3.27 -51.44
N TRP A 981 2.79 -4.43 -50.80
CA TRP A 981 3.30 -5.64 -51.48
C TRP A 981 2.52 -6.90 -51.07
N SER A 982 1.21 -6.90 -51.31
CA SER A 982 0.45 -8.12 -51.60
C SER A 982 -0.91 -7.76 -52.21
N GLN A 983 -0.94 -7.50 -53.51
CA GLN A 983 -2.19 -7.63 -54.26
C GLN A 983 -2.63 -9.11 -54.22
N PRO A 984 -3.81 -9.47 -53.68
CA PRO A 984 -4.41 -10.74 -53.98
C PRO A 984 -5.18 -10.57 -55.30
N SER A 985 -4.46 -10.75 -56.41
CA SER A 985 -4.98 -10.92 -57.76
C SER A 985 -5.76 -12.23 -57.95
N TRP A 986 -6.53 -12.64 -56.94
CA TRP A 986 -7.31 -13.89 -56.90
C TRP A 986 -8.80 -13.68 -56.61
N ALA A 987 -9.24 -12.46 -56.24
CA ALA A 987 -10.66 -12.13 -56.08
C ALA A 987 -11.36 -11.70 -57.39
N LEU A 988 -10.60 -11.27 -58.41
CA LEU A 988 -11.16 -10.88 -59.73
C LEU A 988 -11.37 -12.09 -60.67
N ALA A 989 -10.68 -13.21 -60.46
CA ALA A 989 -10.88 -14.42 -61.26
C ALA A 989 -12.16 -15.19 -60.88
N LEU A 990 -12.62 -15.09 -59.63
CA LEU A 990 -13.85 -15.75 -59.15
C LEU A 990 -15.14 -14.98 -59.49
N ILE A 991 -15.04 -13.67 -59.73
CA ILE A 991 -16.19 -12.85 -60.17
C ILE A 991 -16.39 -12.94 -61.69
N ILE A 992 -15.33 -13.17 -62.48
CA ILE A 992 -15.42 -13.35 -63.94
C ILE A 992 -15.94 -14.76 -64.32
N CYS A 993 -15.70 -15.79 -63.49
CA CYS A 993 -16.29 -17.11 -63.70
C CYS A 993 -17.78 -17.22 -63.31
N PHE A 994 -18.34 -16.26 -62.56
CA PHE A 994 -19.78 -16.22 -62.25
C PHE A 994 -20.59 -15.29 -63.17
N LEU A 995 -19.95 -14.36 -63.89
CA LEU A 995 -20.61 -13.50 -64.87
C LEU A 995 -20.60 -14.06 -66.31
N GLY A 996 -19.73 -15.03 -66.62
CA GLY A 996 -19.76 -15.75 -67.92
C GLY A 996 -20.95 -16.70 -68.14
N ASN A 997 -21.89 -16.78 -67.18
CA ASN A 997 -23.20 -17.43 -67.36
C ASN A 997 -24.37 -16.44 -67.45
N LEU A 998 -24.10 -15.14 -67.49
CA LEU A 998 -25.06 -14.09 -67.86
C LEU A 998 -24.29 -12.94 -68.53
N LEU A 999 -24.09 -13.09 -69.85
CA LEU A 999 -23.56 -12.16 -70.87
C LEU A 999 -22.03 -12.08 -71.05
#